data_AF-A0A369RZ66-F1
#
_entry.id   AF-A0A369RZ66-F1
#
_cell.length_a   1.000
_cell.length_b   1.000
_cell.length_c   1.000
_cell.angle_alpha   90.00
_cell.angle_beta   90.00
_cell.angle_gamma   90.00
#
_symmetry.space_group_name_H-M   'P 1'
#
loop_
_entity.id
_entity.type
_entity.pdbx_description
1 polymer ?
#
loop_
_entity_poly.entity_id
_entity_poly.type
_entity_poly.pdbx_seq_one_letter_code
_entity_poly.pdbx_strand_id
1 'polypeptide(L)'
;MLIKPKKVTLNHMPDNYIRDNVDDILIKIHTAIASPEFISNNNEKQAVAVCLERVLTVIKNDDLIDQHYERLIRIWEICLEQPLSSTSKYEVEHPHVTIATDVASCLFQKYHKSEIMEKAVPVAFQFLHENNPSLIRLITVRLCRVTMDMPRLVAPHSQEIIDILKKIKMPVLCRILPHIFNNCPDLISSNVNIIIRQLSKADVVEKVAILQTIGLIAKHKPEAVKSYKDVLLQYLDRNDLSILVLAICETLAQHEPLIFFDNLSDITAACRKDPTLFGYELGIRVAIGLNDEKHAKKMLYDMSQMLRTEEEAKYPLILAEMKKIGDRYPQQIRSRLSTITNVSNKARSRSVRAFISDLDLENYTQNIKNSTAEEPTSDDVMENNEQIQQSRTTPPIKEETKNVTAAKSDEIQNGNMTNGIKENGEIEHGEPSHSMRSSLSNASLNSVIHAKEPKIASNTAPEEANSLDLNSIKIFVSETVQSLPILRAFSRSSYGEPEIILHFKCTKRNPGCMFNGKHFSVKTSQVTEWMKYSFCAMKAGRANWKQNGKSSNEVIKNFEVAVNDPFITAQERREMREELVDNRFYEAFQFNKTNKSWYCFICSNPDKAEELVRDGIIWFAGKLRKKGHNFSHFWHERFFTLTQDSLVNRKENDDTDVKTTYLKDILAIRLADNANEDNPVFIVKTEEKSMILRAEDMIIANRWVLAVNLASIIAQNQALELAPR
;
A
#
# COMPACT_ATOMS: atom_id res chain seq x y z
N MET A 1 -46.62 -53.21 -8.90
CA MET A 1 -45.75 -53.49 -7.73
C MET A 1 -44.46 -52.70 -7.87
N LEU A 2 -44.11 -51.91 -6.85
CA LEU A 2 -42.75 -51.48 -6.46
C LEU A 2 -41.66 -51.43 -7.56
N ILE A 3 -41.55 -50.31 -8.26
CA ILE A 3 -40.26 -49.89 -8.84
C ILE A 3 -39.35 -49.53 -7.66
N LYS A 4 -38.24 -50.26 -7.48
CA LYS A 4 -37.29 -50.01 -6.39
C LYS A 4 -36.62 -48.62 -6.60
N PRO A 5 -36.53 -47.76 -5.56
CA PRO A 5 -35.75 -46.54 -5.68
C PRO A 5 -34.27 -46.90 -5.89
N LYS A 6 -33.65 -46.36 -6.95
CA LYS A 6 -32.20 -46.43 -7.09
C LYS A 6 -31.59 -45.62 -5.94
N LYS A 7 -30.81 -46.26 -5.07
CA LYS A 7 -29.91 -45.55 -4.15
C LYS A 7 -28.88 -44.80 -4.98
N VAL A 8 -29.15 -43.54 -5.30
CA VAL A 8 -28.13 -42.60 -5.74
C VAL A 8 -27.25 -42.33 -4.52
N THR A 9 -26.12 -43.02 -4.45
CA THR A 9 -25.07 -42.66 -3.49
C THR A 9 -24.58 -41.26 -3.82
N LEU A 10 -24.63 -40.38 -2.83
CA LEU A 10 -24.39 -38.93 -2.94
C LEU A 10 -23.15 -38.58 -3.80
N ASN A 11 -22.09 -39.39 -3.67
CA ASN A 11 -20.80 -39.23 -4.35
C ASN A 11 -20.86 -39.16 -5.90
N HIS A 12 -21.95 -39.57 -6.57
CA HIS A 12 -22.00 -39.71 -8.05
C HIS A 12 -23.17 -38.97 -8.73
N MET A 13 -23.68 -37.88 -8.15
CA MET A 13 -24.61 -36.98 -8.86
C MET A 13 -23.87 -36.14 -9.93
N PRO A 14 -24.43 -35.85 -11.12
CA PRO A 14 -23.90 -34.87 -12.07
C PRO A 14 -24.29 -33.44 -11.68
N ASP A 15 -23.51 -32.42 -12.06
CA ASP A 15 -23.70 -31.05 -11.57
C ASP A 15 -25.06 -30.43 -11.95
N ASN A 16 -25.57 -30.72 -13.16
CA ASN A 16 -26.91 -30.28 -13.58
C ASN A 16 -28.00 -30.80 -12.62
N TYR A 17 -27.91 -32.07 -12.19
CA TYR A 17 -28.86 -32.64 -11.23
C TYR A 17 -28.75 -31.96 -9.86
N ILE A 18 -27.55 -31.51 -9.45
CA ILE A 18 -27.38 -30.75 -8.20
C ILE A 18 -28.04 -29.39 -8.31
N ARG A 19 -27.87 -28.67 -9.43
CA ARG A 19 -28.57 -27.40 -9.72
C ARG A 19 -30.08 -27.54 -9.64
N ASP A 20 -30.64 -28.57 -10.27
CA ASP A 20 -32.09 -28.77 -10.33
C ASP A 20 -32.70 -29.27 -9.00
N ASN A 21 -31.89 -29.70 -8.03
CA ASN A 21 -32.34 -30.35 -6.79
C ASN A 21 -31.67 -29.80 -5.51
N VAL A 22 -31.18 -28.55 -5.51
CA VAL A 22 -30.44 -27.94 -4.38
C VAL A 22 -31.15 -28.13 -3.03
N ASP A 23 -32.42 -27.75 -2.94
CA ASP A 23 -33.21 -27.81 -1.70
C ASP A 23 -33.31 -29.25 -1.16
N ASP A 24 -33.56 -30.18 -2.06
CA ASP A 24 -33.73 -31.60 -1.78
C ASP A 24 -32.43 -32.25 -1.28
N ILE A 25 -31.27 -31.73 -1.70
CA ILE A 25 -29.95 -32.17 -1.24
C ILE A 25 -29.60 -31.50 0.10
N LEU A 26 -29.92 -30.20 0.29
CA LEU A 26 -29.76 -29.52 1.57
C LEU A 26 -30.60 -30.17 2.68
N ILE A 27 -31.85 -30.56 2.40
CA ILE A 27 -32.71 -31.28 3.36
C ILE A 27 -32.10 -32.65 3.73
N LYS A 28 -31.53 -33.38 2.76
CA LYS A 28 -30.86 -34.68 3.03
C LYS A 28 -29.57 -34.49 3.83
N ILE A 29 -28.79 -33.44 3.57
CA ILE A 29 -27.62 -33.07 4.38
C ILE A 29 -28.04 -32.74 5.81
N HIS A 30 -29.05 -31.88 5.99
CA HIS A 30 -29.64 -31.52 7.29
C HIS A 30 -30.11 -32.75 8.08
N THR A 31 -30.74 -33.74 7.42
CA THR A 31 -31.15 -34.98 8.09
C THR A 31 -29.96 -35.85 8.48
N ALA A 32 -28.92 -35.93 7.63
CA ALA A 32 -27.71 -36.71 7.93
C ALA A 32 -26.92 -36.11 9.11
N ILE A 33 -26.69 -34.79 9.14
CA ILE A 33 -25.88 -34.15 10.20
C ILE A 33 -26.57 -34.13 11.57
N ALA A 34 -27.90 -34.26 11.60
CA ALA A 34 -28.69 -34.36 12.82
C ALA A 34 -28.71 -35.80 13.40
N SER A 35 -28.19 -36.79 12.66
CA SER A 35 -28.09 -38.17 13.15
C SER A 35 -26.94 -38.33 14.15
N PRO A 36 -27.17 -38.93 15.33
CA PRO A 36 -26.07 -39.24 16.26
C PRO A 36 -25.06 -40.25 15.67
N GLU A 37 -25.47 -41.02 14.65
CA GLU A 37 -24.59 -41.97 13.95
C GLU A 37 -23.62 -41.27 12.97
N PHE A 38 -23.86 -39.99 12.63
CA PHE A 38 -23.02 -39.24 11.69
C PHE A 38 -21.56 -39.19 12.12
N ILE A 39 -21.29 -39.03 13.41
CA ILE A 39 -19.94 -38.90 13.97
C ILE A 39 -19.13 -40.18 13.76
N SER A 40 -19.74 -41.36 13.84
CA SER A 40 -19.08 -42.66 13.62
C SER A 40 -19.07 -43.08 12.14
N ASN A 41 -20.05 -42.66 11.34
CA ASN A 41 -20.20 -43.07 9.94
C ASN A 41 -19.26 -42.30 8.98
N ASN A 42 -18.03 -42.79 8.82
CA ASN A 42 -17.04 -42.21 7.90
C ASN A 42 -17.53 -42.05 6.44
N ASN A 43 -18.34 -43.00 5.94
CA ASN A 43 -18.88 -42.92 4.57
C ASN A 43 -19.85 -41.75 4.41
N GLU A 44 -20.67 -41.50 5.43
CA GLU A 44 -21.67 -40.43 5.43
C GLU A 44 -21.04 -39.05 5.65
N LYS A 45 -20.04 -38.94 6.53
CA LYS A 45 -19.22 -37.72 6.65
C LYS A 45 -18.58 -37.33 5.32
N GLN A 46 -17.98 -38.28 4.60
CA GLN A 46 -17.40 -38.01 3.29
C GLN A 46 -18.45 -37.67 2.22
N ALA A 47 -19.59 -38.37 2.22
CA ALA A 47 -20.70 -38.10 1.31
C ALA A 47 -21.33 -36.71 1.52
N VAL A 48 -21.54 -36.30 2.78
CA VAL A 48 -22.03 -34.99 3.17
C VAL A 48 -21.02 -33.91 2.79
N ALA A 49 -19.73 -34.07 3.11
CA ALA A 49 -18.70 -33.08 2.75
C ALA A 49 -18.63 -32.83 1.23
N VAL A 50 -18.57 -33.90 0.42
CA VAL A 50 -18.52 -33.80 -1.05
C VAL A 50 -19.79 -33.16 -1.63
N CYS A 51 -20.97 -33.45 -1.08
CA CYS A 51 -22.21 -32.87 -1.59
C CYS A 51 -22.47 -31.45 -1.10
N LEU A 52 -22.06 -31.12 0.13
CA LEU A 52 -22.09 -29.76 0.63
C LEU A 52 -21.16 -28.87 -0.18
N GLU A 53 -19.90 -29.25 -0.42
CA GLU A 53 -18.98 -28.46 -1.26
C GLU A 53 -19.58 -28.20 -2.65
N ARG A 54 -20.19 -29.22 -3.28
CA ARG A 54 -20.77 -29.09 -4.62
C ARG A 54 -22.04 -28.25 -4.64
N VAL A 55 -22.96 -28.44 -3.68
CA VAL A 55 -24.17 -27.60 -3.56
C VAL A 55 -23.79 -26.15 -3.27
N LEU A 56 -22.88 -25.89 -2.33
CA LEU A 56 -22.40 -24.54 -2.06
C LEU A 56 -21.68 -23.94 -3.28
N THR A 57 -20.98 -24.74 -4.07
CA THR A 57 -20.35 -24.27 -5.33
C THR A 57 -21.39 -23.91 -6.38
N VAL A 58 -22.46 -24.69 -6.54
CA VAL A 58 -23.61 -24.35 -7.41
C VAL A 58 -24.28 -23.05 -6.95
N ILE A 59 -24.65 -22.94 -5.67
CA ILE A 59 -25.26 -21.73 -5.08
C ILE A 59 -24.38 -20.49 -5.30
N LYS A 60 -23.05 -20.63 -5.23
CA LYS A 60 -22.09 -19.53 -5.42
C LYS A 60 -21.85 -19.14 -6.87
N ASN A 61 -21.85 -20.11 -7.79
CA ASN A 61 -21.60 -19.86 -9.22
C ASN A 61 -22.84 -19.29 -9.92
N ASP A 62 -24.02 -19.78 -9.54
CA ASP A 62 -25.30 -19.44 -10.17
C ASP A 62 -26.09 -18.34 -9.39
N ASP A 63 -25.48 -17.78 -8.35
CA ASP A 63 -25.99 -16.74 -7.43
C ASP A 63 -27.35 -17.05 -6.76
N LEU A 64 -27.66 -18.33 -6.57
CA LEU A 64 -28.95 -18.83 -6.06
C LEU A 64 -29.15 -18.65 -4.54
N ILE A 65 -28.27 -17.91 -3.85
CA ILE A 65 -28.26 -17.83 -2.37
C ILE A 65 -29.60 -17.35 -1.80
N ASP A 66 -30.26 -16.41 -2.47
CA ASP A 66 -31.55 -15.83 -2.05
C ASP A 66 -32.68 -16.87 -2.00
N GLN A 67 -32.57 -17.96 -2.76
CA GLN A 67 -33.57 -19.04 -2.82
C GLN A 67 -33.34 -20.13 -1.75
N HIS A 68 -32.12 -20.22 -1.21
CA HIS A 68 -31.68 -21.36 -0.40
C HIS A 68 -31.13 -20.97 0.98
N TYR A 69 -30.93 -19.68 1.28
CA TYR A 69 -30.28 -19.22 2.51
C TYR A 69 -30.95 -19.71 3.80
N GLU A 70 -32.29 -19.83 3.84
CA GLU A 70 -32.98 -20.36 5.04
C GLU A 70 -32.58 -21.80 5.35
N ARG A 71 -32.38 -22.63 4.33
CA ARG A 71 -31.98 -24.04 4.49
C ARG A 71 -30.52 -24.16 4.89
N LEU A 72 -29.67 -23.24 4.39
CA LEU A 72 -28.29 -23.09 4.86
C LEU A 72 -28.23 -22.63 6.32
N ILE A 73 -29.09 -21.71 6.75
CA ILE A 73 -29.17 -21.27 8.16
C ILE A 73 -29.58 -22.44 9.05
N ARG A 74 -30.60 -23.25 8.71
CA ARG A 74 -30.97 -24.44 9.51
C ARG A 74 -29.86 -25.48 9.64
N ILE A 75 -29.09 -25.70 8.58
CA ILE A 75 -27.88 -26.55 8.62
C ILE A 75 -26.85 -25.97 9.59
N TRP A 76 -26.72 -24.64 9.64
CA TRP A 76 -25.79 -23.94 10.50
C TRP A 76 -26.24 -23.92 11.97
N GLU A 77 -27.54 -23.78 12.23
CA GLU A 77 -28.17 -23.88 13.55
C GLU A 77 -27.95 -25.28 14.16
N ILE A 78 -28.12 -26.36 13.40
CA ILE A 78 -27.86 -27.73 13.87
C ILE A 78 -26.38 -27.95 14.25
N CYS A 79 -25.44 -27.22 13.65
CA CYS A 79 -24.04 -27.29 14.08
C CYS A 79 -23.85 -26.77 15.52
N LEU A 80 -24.68 -25.86 16.02
CA LEU A 80 -24.64 -25.36 17.41
C LEU A 80 -25.22 -26.35 18.43
N GLU A 81 -26.08 -27.28 18.01
CA GLU A 81 -26.61 -28.35 18.88
C GLU A 81 -25.56 -29.42 19.22
N GLN A 82 -24.34 -29.30 18.67
CA GLN A 82 -23.28 -30.30 18.72
C GLN A 82 -22.02 -29.75 19.42
N PRO A 83 -21.17 -30.61 20.02
CA PRO A 83 -19.94 -30.16 20.66
C PRO A 83 -18.91 -29.67 19.64
N LEU A 84 -18.89 -28.36 19.36
CA LEU A 84 -17.94 -27.71 18.45
C LEU A 84 -16.55 -27.46 19.07
N SER A 85 -16.38 -27.77 20.36
CA SER A 85 -15.17 -27.57 21.14
C SER A 85 -13.94 -28.27 20.56
N SER A 86 -12.82 -27.55 20.43
CA SER A 86 -11.55 -28.13 19.96
C SER A 86 -10.71 -28.70 21.12
N THR A 87 -10.85 -29.98 21.43
CA THR A 87 -10.04 -30.67 22.45
C THR A 87 -8.63 -30.98 21.97
N SER A 88 -7.69 -30.10 22.33
CA SER A 88 -6.25 -30.21 22.04
C SER A 88 -5.85 -29.99 20.57
N LYS A 89 -4.52 -30.01 20.33
CA LYS A 89 -3.87 -29.76 19.03
C LYS A 89 -3.77 -31.00 18.13
N TYR A 90 -4.26 -32.15 18.59
CA TYR A 90 -3.99 -33.46 17.99
C TYR A 90 -5.23 -34.34 17.77
N GLU A 91 -6.42 -33.90 18.20
CA GLU A 91 -7.67 -34.59 17.86
C GLU A 91 -8.18 -34.16 16.48
N VAL A 92 -8.97 -35.03 15.85
CA VAL A 92 -9.62 -34.75 14.56
C VAL A 92 -10.78 -33.78 14.82
N GLU A 93 -10.80 -32.63 14.14
CA GLU A 93 -11.88 -31.64 14.30
C GLU A 93 -13.26 -32.27 14.04
N HIS A 94 -14.23 -31.92 14.88
CA HIS A 94 -15.60 -32.44 14.79
C HIS A 94 -16.21 -32.04 13.43
N PRO A 95 -16.88 -32.94 12.68
CA PRO A 95 -17.26 -32.68 11.28
C PRO A 95 -18.21 -31.48 11.12
N HIS A 96 -19.01 -31.16 12.14
CA HIS A 96 -19.85 -29.96 12.16
C HIS A 96 -19.05 -28.64 12.16
N VAL A 97 -17.78 -28.62 12.58
CA VAL A 97 -16.90 -27.44 12.49
C VAL A 97 -16.57 -27.10 11.03
N THR A 98 -16.27 -28.12 10.22
CA THR A 98 -16.05 -27.95 8.77
C THR A 98 -17.33 -27.49 8.07
N ILE A 99 -18.45 -28.13 8.39
CA ILE A 99 -19.77 -27.81 7.82
C ILE A 99 -20.18 -26.37 8.17
N ALA A 100 -20.05 -25.95 9.43
CA ALA A 100 -20.30 -24.59 9.87
C ALA A 100 -19.35 -23.57 9.19
N THR A 101 -18.09 -23.94 8.98
CA THR A 101 -17.09 -23.12 8.29
C THR A 101 -17.45 -22.87 6.81
N ASP A 102 -17.85 -23.92 6.10
CA ASP A 102 -18.24 -23.86 4.69
C ASP A 102 -19.56 -23.10 4.49
N VAL A 103 -20.55 -23.38 5.34
CA VAL A 103 -21.87 -22.73 5.31
C VAL A 103 -21.79 -21.26 5.68
N ALA A 104 -21.08 -20.89 6.75
CA ALA A 104 -20.82 -19.48 7.07
C ALA A 104 -20.07 -18.76 5.94
N SER A 105 -19.07 -19.43 5.35
CA SER A 105 -18.35 -18.92 4.17
C SER A 105 -19.19 -18.91 2.89
N CYS A 106 -20.44 -19.38 2.91
CA CYS A 106 -21.44 -19.15 1.87
C CYS A 106 -22.42 -18.03 2.25
N LEU A 107 -22.99 -18.06 3.47
CA LEU A 107 -23.93 -17.04 3.95
C LEU A 107 -23.33 -15.63 3.91
N PHE A 108 -22.10 -15.46 4.40
CA PHE A 108 -21.39 -14.18 4.41
C PHE A 108 -20.67 -13.84 3.09
N GLN A 109 -21.04 -14.48 1.98
CA GLN A 109 -20.60 -14.10 0.63
C GLN A 109 -21.36 -12.87 0.12
N LYS A 110 -22.70 -12.86 0.27
CA LYS A 110 -23.56 -11.72 -0.08
C LYS A 110 -23.92 -10.88 1.15
N TYR A 111 -22.88 -10.48 1.89
CA TYR A 111 -22.98 -9.76 3.17
C TYR A 111 -23.64 -8.37 3.11
N HIS A 112 -23.98 -7.88 1.90
CA HIS A 112 -24.74 -6.66 1.64
C HIS A 112 -26.27 -6.88 1.55
N LYS A 113 -26.77 -8.12 1.61
CA LYS A 113 -28.22 -8.41 1.55
C LYS A 113 -28.82 -8.47 2.96
N SER A 114 -29.60 -7.45 3.32
CA SER A 114 -30.17 -7.30 4.68
C SER A 114 -30.99 -8.52 5.11
N GLU A 115 -31.90 -9.01 4.26
CA GLU A 115 -32.79 -10.16 4.54
C GLU A 115 -32.04 -11.44 4.97
N ILE A 116 -30.85 -11.68 4.40
CA ILE A 116 -30.00 -12.82 4.75
C ILE A 116 -29.24 -12.53 6.06
N MET A 117 -28.69 -11.33 6.19
CA MET A 117 -27.89 -10.94 7.36
C MET A 117 -28.72 -10.75 8.63
N GLU A 118 -29.98 -10.33 8.53
CA GLU A 118 -30.93 -10.24 9.65
C GLU A 118 -31.16 -11.59 10.33
N LYS A 119 -31.16 -12.69 9.55
CA LYS A 119 -31.24 -14.07 10.09
C LYS A 119 -29.87 -14.64 10.45
N ALA A 120 -28.82 -14.33 9.68
CA ALA A 120 -27.49 -14.91 9.89
C ALA A 120 -26.67 -14.25 11.02
N VAL A 121 -26.86 -12.95 11.33
CA VAL A 121 -26.10 -12.25 12.38
C VAL A 121 -26.41 -12.78 13.79
N PRO A 122 -27.68 -13.02 14.20
CA PRO A 122 -27.96 -13.60 15.51
C PRO A 122 -27.32 -14.98 15.71
N VAL A 123 -27.38 -15.85 14.69
CA VAL A 123 -26.73 -17.17 14.71
C VAL A 123 -25.20 -17.02 14.78
N ALA A 124 -24.61 -16.05 14.06
CA ALA A 124 -23.19 -15.73 14.15
C ALA A 124 -22.74 -15.38 15.56
N PHE A 125 -23.56 -14.64 16.33
CA PHE A 125 -23.25 -14.29 17.71
C PHE A 125 -23.28 -15.49 18.66
N GLN A 126 -24.18 -16.46 18.44
CA GLN A 126 -24.19 -17.73 19.18
C GLN A 126 -22.86 -18.49 18.98
N PHE A 127 -22.37 -18.57 17.73
CA PHE A 127 -21.05 -19.14 17.40
C PHE A 127 -19.84 -18.42 18.05
N LEU A 128 -20.00 -17.23 18.64
CA LEU A 128 -18.90 -16.54 19.34
C LEU A 128 -18.72 -17.00 20.80
N HIS A 129 -19.69 -17.71 21.40
CA HIS A 129 -19.55 -18.29 22.74
C HIS A 129 -18.95 -19.71 22.72
N GLU A 130 -18.89 -20.33 21.55
CA GLU A 130 -18.35 -21.68 21.35
C GLU A 130 -16.85 -21.77 21.59
N ASN A 131 -16.38 -22.90 22.12
CA ASN A 131 -14.97 -23.09 22.50
C ASN A 131 -14.10 -23.58 21.32
N ASN A 132 -14.13 -22.86 20.20
CA ASN A 132 -13.38 -23.18 18.98
C ASN A 132 -12.69 -21.94 18.38
N PRO A 133 -11.42 -21.66 18.73
CA PRO A 133 -10.73 -20.43 18.32
C PRO A 133 -10.63 -20.21 16.80
N SER A 134 -10.59 -21.28 16.00
CA SER A 134 -10.56 -21.21 14.54
C SER A 134 -11.89 -20.70 13.98
N LEU A 135 -13.00 -21.28 14.45
CA LEU A 135 -14.36 -20.94 14.03
C LEU A 135 -14.76 -19.55 14.53
N ILE A 136 -14.55 -19.22 15.82
CA ILE A 136 -14.84 -17.87 16.35
C ILE A 136 -14.09 -16.80 15.55
N ARG A 137 -12.81 -17.04 15.19
CA ARG A 137 -12.02 -16.09 14.38
C ARG A 137 -12.60 -15.91 12.97
N LEU A 138 -13.01 -16.99 12.30
CA LEU A 138 -13.72 -16.92 11.01
C LEU A 138 -14.99 -16.07 11.14
N ILE A 139 -15.87 -16.40 12.09
CA ILE A 139 -17.15 -15.70 12.26
C ILE A 139 -16.93 -14.23 12.64
N THR A 140 -15.97 -13.93 13.52
CA THR A 140 -15.57 -12.55 13.84
C THR A 140 -15.15 -11.77 12.59
N VAL A 141 -14.32 -12.36 11.71
CA VAL A 141 -13.87 -11.71 10.46
C VAL A 141 -15.02 -11.50 9.47
N ARG A 142 -16.00 -12.41 9.42
CA ARG A 142 -17.23 -12.22 8.61
C ARG A 142 -18.12 -11.11 9.19
N LEU A 143 -18.38 -11.12 10.50
CA LEU A 143 -19.14 -10.08 11.20
C LEU A 143 -18.52 -8.69 11.05
N CYS A 144 -17.18 -8.56 11.09
CA CYS A 144 -16.50 -7.30 10.80
C CYS A 144 -16.90 -6.70 9.43
N ARG A 145 -17.07 -7.55 8.40
CA ARG A 145 -17.46 -7.10 7.04
C ARG A 145 -18.92 -6.68 7.00
N VAL A 146 -19.81 -7.44 7.65
CA VAL A 146 -21.22 -7.05 7.82
C VAL A 146 -21.34 -5.72 8.56
N THR A 147 -20.47 -5.47 9.55
CA THR A 147 -20.48 -4.21 10.32
C THR A 147 -20.04 -3.00 9.49
N MET A 148 -19.17 -3.19 8.49
CA MET A 148 -18.73 -2.09 7.62
C MET A 148 -19.87 -1.56 6.73
N ASP A 149 -20.72 -2.45 6.21
CA ASP A 149 -21.83 -2.10 5.32
C ASP A 149 -23.15 -1.85 6.09
N MET A 150 -23.44 -2.67 7.10
CA MET A 150 -24.72 -2.68 7.85
C MET A 150 -24.49 -2.71 9.38
N PRO A 151 -23.85 -1.67 9.97
CA PRO A 151 -23.58 -1.62 11.41
C PRO A 151 -24.86 -1.70 12.27
N ARG A 152 -26.02 -1.31 11.72
CA ARG A 152 -27.33 -1.36 12.39
C ARG A 152 -27.77 -2.76 12.79
N LEU A 153 -27.34 -3.81 12.06
CA LEU A 153 -27.66 -5.21 12.39
C LEU A 153 -26.79 -5.75 13.52
N VAL A 154 -25.59 -5.19 13.71
CA VAL A 154 -24.61 -5.62 14.72
C VAL A 154 -24.72 -4.80 16.01
N ALA A 155 -25.18 -3.55 15.94
CA ALA A 155 -25.36 -2.67 17.09
C ALA A 155 -26.23 -3.24 18.24
N PRO A 156 -27.30 -4.03 18.03
CA PRO A 156 -28.04 -4.68 19.12
C PRO A 156 -27.17 -5.61 19.98
N HIS A 157 -26.16 -6.24 19.38
CA HIS A 157 -25.23 -7.16 20.04
C HIS A 157 -24.05 -6.45 20.75
N SER A 158 -24.09 -5.12 20.90
CA SER A 158 -22.99 -4.34 21.52
C SER A 158 -22.62 -4.80 22.93
N GLN A 159 -23.60 -5.18 23.75
CA GLN A 159 -23.35 -5.69 25.11
C GLN A 159 -22.64 -7.05 25.06
N GLU A 160 -23.08 -7.94 24.18
CA GLU A 160 -22.53 -9.27 23.95
C GLU A 160 -21.08 -9.21 23.46
N ILE A 161 -20.77 -8.30 22.50
CA ILE A 161 -19.40 -7.98 22.06
C ILE A 161 -18.51 -7.60 23.24
N ILE A 162 -18.98 -6.70 24.11
CA ILE A 162 -18.23 -6.22 25.27
C ILE A 162 -18.01 -7.33 26.30
N ASP A 163 -18.99 -8.22 26.51
CA ASP A 163 -18.86 -9.34 27.45
C ASP A 163 -17.99 -10.49 26.90
N ILE A 164 -17.98 -10.71 25.58
CA ILE A 164 -16.99 -11.58 24.93
C ILE A 164 -15.57 -11.00 25.10
N LEU A 165 -15.37 -9.69 24.90
CA LEU A 165 -14.07 -9.02 25.13
C LEU A 165 -13.60 -9.03 26.60
N LYS A 166 -14.50 -9.20 27.58
CA LYS A 166 -14.16 -9.44 28.99
C LYS A 166 -13.70 -10.88 29.22
N LYS A 167 -14.40 -11.86 28.63
CA LYS A 167 -14.13 -13.31 28.79
C LYS A 167 -12.88 -13.75 28.02
N ILE A 168 -12.79 -13.39 26.74
CA ILE A 168 -11.84 -13.95 25.77
C ILE A 168 -10.95 -12.83 25.20
N LYS A 169 -9.65 -13.10 25.08
CA LYS A 169 -8.65 -12.16 24.54
C LYS A 169 -8.70 -12.19 23.00
N MET A 170 -9.68 -11.51 22.41
CA MET A 170 -9.91 -11.47 20.95
C MET A 170 -9.79 -10.06 20.37
N PRO A 171 -8.56 -9.59 20.05
CA PRO A 171 -8.36 -8.27 19.43
C PRO A 171 -9.18 -8.06 18.15
N VAL A 172 -9.35 -9.10 17.32
CA VAL A 172 -10.05 -9.01 16.02
C VAL A 172 -11.47 -8.46 16.19
N LEU A 173 -12.15 -8.79 17.31
CA LEU A 173 -13.50 -8.33 17.60
C LEU A 173 -13.57 -6.82 17.87
N CYS A 174 -12.45 -6.18 18.26
CA CYS A 174 -12.38 -4.72 18.39
C CYS A 174 -12.53 -3.98 17.06
N ARG A 175 -12.40 -4.65 15.91
CA ARG A 175 -12.64 -4.06 14.58
C ARG A 175 -14.10 -3.72 14.30
N ILE A 176 -15.03 -4.29 15.07
CA ILE A 176 -16.45 -3.93 15.01
C ILE A 176 -16.71 -2.56 15.67
N LEU A 177 -15.96 -2.24 16.73
CA LEU A 177 -16.26 -1.11 17.63
C LEU A 177 -16.29 0.28 16.96
N PRO A 178 -15.39 0.66 16.02
CA PRO A 178 -15.48 1.97 15.35
C PRO A 178 -16.76 2.17 14.56
N HIS A 179 -17.29 1.09 13.97
CA HIS A 179 -18.44 1.15 13.07
C HIS A 179 -19.78 1.20 13.81
N ILE A 180 -19.88 0.54 14.98
CA ILE A 180 -21.08 0.58 15.83
C ILE A 180 -21.08 1.75 16.84
N PHE A 181 -19.96 2.49 16.99
CA PHE A 181 -19.81 3.51 18.04
C PHE A 181 -20.96 4.54 18.07
N ASN A 182 -21.42 4.98 16.91
CA ASN A 182 -22.51 5.95 16.77
C ASN A 182 -23.88 5.44 17.28
N ASN A 183 -24.02 4.13 17.51
CA ASN A 183 -25.23 3.51 18.05
C ASN A 183 -25.16 3.20 19.55
N CYS A 184 -23.97 3.15 20.15
CA CYS A 184 -23.77 2.73 21.55
C CYS A 184 -22.59 3.43 22.26
N PRO A 185 -22.41 4.76 22.12
CA PRO A 185 -21.16 5.43 22.48
C PRO A 185 -20.83 5.35 23.98
N ASP A 186 -21.85 5.44 24.85
CA ASP A 186 -21.66 5.39 26.31
C ASP A 186 -21.29 3.99 26.83
N LEU A 187 -21.80 2.93 26.20
CA LEU A 187 -21.45 1.55 26.54
C LEU A 187 -19.98 1.28 26.21
N ILE A 188 -19.54 1.66 25.01
CA ILE A 188 -18.15 1.49 24.57
C ILE A 188 -17.21 2.39 25.41
N SER A 189 -17.57 3.66 25.63
CA SER A 189 -16.79 4.59 26.45
C SER A 189 -16.63 4.11 27.90
N SER A 190 -17.65 3.49 28.48
CA SER A 190 -17.60 2.95 29.86
C SER A 190 -16.77 1.67 29.99
N ASN A 191 -16.43 1.02 28.87
CA ASN A 191 -15.61 -0.21 28.83
C ASN A 191 -14.23 0.00 28.17
N VAL A 192 -13.79 1.27 28.04
CA VAL A 192 -12.49 1.66 27.45
C VAL A 192 -11.29 0.93 28.07
N ASN A 193 -11.36 0.59 29.35
CA ASN A 193 -10.35 -0.17 30.08
C ASN A 193 -10.12 -1.59 29.52
N ILE A 194 -11.16 -2.24 28.99
CA ILE A 194 -11.09 -3.57 28.37
C ILE A 194 -10.51 -3.45 26.96
N ILE A 195 -10.91 -2.40 26.23
CA ILE A 195 -10.48 -2.10 24.86
C ILE A 195 -8.97 -1.80 24.82
N ILE A 196 -8.48 -0.89 25.69
CA ILE A 196 -7.06 -0.52 25.76
C ILE A 196 -6.16 -1.71 26.13
N ARG A 197 -6.64 -2.65 26.96
CA ARG A 197 -5.88 -3.88 27.30
C ARG A 197 -5.56 -4.75 26.08
N GLN A 198 -6.36 -4.68 25.01
CA GLN A 198 -6.13 -5.44 23.78
C GLN A 198 -4.97 -4.89 22.94
N LEU A 199 -4.62 -3.59 23.04
CA LEU A 199 -3.49 -2.98 22.29
C LEU A 199 -2.19 -3.76 22.44
N SER A 200 -1.91 -4.27 23.65
CA SER A 200 -0.71 -5.07 23.95
C SER A 200 -0.56 -6.36 23.12
N LYS A 201 -1.64 -6.88 22.53
CA LYS A 201 -1.73 -8.21 21.89
C LYS A 201 -2.28 -8.18 20.46
N ALA A 202 -2.90 -7.07 20.06
CA ALA A 202 -3.38 -6.81 18.71
C ALA A 202 -2.25 -6.81 17.66
N ASP A 203 -2.57 -7.16 16.42
CA ASP A 203 -1.69 -6.89 15.27
C ASP A 203 -1.75 -5.39 14.87
N VAL A 204 -1.21 -5.01 13.71
CA VAL A 204 -1.27 -3.60 13.25
C VAL A 204 -2.70 -3.18 12.87
N VAL A 205 -3.47 -4.05 12.21
CA VAL A 205 -4.85 -3.78 11.76
C VAL A 205 -5.78 -3.62 12.95
N GLU A 206 -5.67 -4.50 13.93
CA GLU A 206 -6.41 -4.41 15.18
C GLU A 206 -5.97 -3.21 16.04
N LYS A 207 -4.68 -2.85 16.08
CA LYS A 207 -4.22 -1.62 16.75
C LYS A 207 -4.82 -0.37 16.12
N VAL A 208 -4.87 -0.29 14.79
CA VAL A 208 -5.53 0.81 14.07
C VAL A 208 -7.00 0.94 14.49
N ALA A 209 -7.76 -0.16 14.47
CA ALA A 209 -9.18 -0.13 14.87
C ALA A 209 -9.39 0.21 16.36
N ILE A 210 -8.53 -0.28 17.25
CA ILE A 210 -8.58 0.07 18.67
C ILE A 210 -8.27 1.56 18.88
N LEU A 211 -7.22 2.11 18.24
CA LEU A 211 -6.90 3.53 18.32
C LEU A 211 -7.99 4.41 17.70
N GLN A 212 -8.61 4.00 16.59
CA GLN A 212 -9.79 4.67 16.03
C GLN A 212 -10.96 4.68 17.03
N THR A 213 -11.23 3.56 17.70
CA THR A 213 -12.25 3.48 18.77
C THR A 213 -11.91 4.44 19.92
N ILE A 214 -10.64 4.47 20.36
CA ILE A 214 -10.19 5.38 21.43
C ILE A 214 -10.29 6.85 20.99
N GLY A 215 -10.05 7.18 19.73
CA GLY A 215 -10.26 8.51 19.18
C GLY A 215 -11.72 8.95 19.14
N LEU A 216 -12.64 8.02 18.90
CA LEU A 216 -14.09 8.27 19.01
C LEU A 216 -14.51 8.47 20.47
N ILE A 217 -14.02 7.63 21.40
CA ILE A 217 -14.22 7.81 22.85
C ILE A 217 -13.64 9.16 23.31
N ALA A 218 -12.45 9.56 22.84
CA ALA A 218 -11.82 10.83 23.19
C ALA A 218 -12.63 12.07 22.72
N LYS A 219 -13.41 11.94 21.63
CA LYS A 219 -14.33 12.99 21.15
C LYS A 219 -15.66 13.03 21.90
N HIS A 220 -16.12 11.90 22.43
CA HIS A 220 -17.39 11.79 23.17
C HIS A 220 -17.23 12.04 24.68
N LYS A 221 -16.14 11.53 25.28
CA LYS A 221 -15.90 11.51 26.73
C LYS A 221 -14.39 11.51 27.06
N PRO A 222 -13.68 12.66 26.90
CA PRO A 222 -12.23 12.78 27.09
C PRO A 222 -11.70 12.17 28.40
N GLU A 223 -12.40 12.40 29.53
CA GLU A 223 -12.03 11.92 30.86
C GLU A 223 -11.89 10.39 30.95
N ALA A 224 -12.57 9.62 30.09
CA ALA A 224 -12.45 8.17 30.05
C ALA A 224 -11.09 7.70 29.48
N VAL A 225 -10.44 8.51 28.65
CA VAL A 225 -9.17 8.19 27.97
C VAL A 225 -7.96 8.78 28.71
N LYS A 226 -8.14 9.93 29.37
CA LYS A 226 -7.13 10.67 30.17
C LYS A 226 -6.18 9.78 30.98
N SER A 227 -6.71 8.85 31.76
CA SER A 227 -5.97 7.92 32.63
C SER A 227 -5.06 6.92 31.90
N TYR A 228 -5.05 6.94 30.56
CA TYR A 228 -4.26 6.07 29.70
C TYR A 228 -3.25 6.83 28.82
N LYS A 229 -3.01 8.12 29.08
CA LYS A 229 -2.10 8.95 28.26
C LYS A 229 -0.73 8.29 28.07
N ASP A 230 -0.13 7.75 29.13
CA ASP A 230 1.21 7.16 29.10
C ASP A 230 1.24 5.79 28.40
N VAL A 231 0.09 5.13 28.28
CA VAL A 231 -0.09 3.91 27.46
C VAL A 231 -0.19 4.28 25.98
N LEU A 232 -0.81 5.40 25.63
CA LEU A 232 -0.87 5.89 24.25
C LEU A 232 0.50 6.38 23.76
N LEU A 233 1.23 7.15 24.58
CA LEU A 233 2.55 7.70 24.25
C LEU A 233 3.58 6.60 23.92
N GLN A 234 3.48 5.39 24.50
CA GLN A 234 4.31 4.23 24.17
C GLN A 234 4.23 3.79 22.70
N TYR A 235 3.19 4.19 21.95
CA TYR A 235 3.02 3.86 20.53
C TYR A 235 3.48 4.99 19.58
N LEU A 236 4.02 6.12 20.09
CA LEU A 236 4.55 7.19 19.24
C LEU A 236 5.76 6.76 18.39
N ASP A 237 6.59 5.86 18.92
CA ASP A 237 7.76 5.31 18.22
C ASP A 237 7.42 4.25 17.14
N ARG A 238 6.12 4.06 16.84
CA ARG A 238 5.62 3.19 15.79
C ARG A 238 5.08 4.02 14.63
N ASN A 239 5.87 4.17 13.56
CA ASN A 239 5.50 4.91 12.34
C ASN A 239 4.11 4.55 11.80
N ASP A 240 3.68 3.28 11.94
CA ASP A 240 2.39 2.78 11.46
C ASP A 240 1.17 3.31 12.25
N LEU A 241 1.39 3.88 13.44
CA LEU A 241 0.36 4.22 14.44
C LEU A 241 0.46 5.66 14.98
N SER A 242 1.62 6.30 14.83
CA SER A 242 1.95 7.65 15.33
C SER A 242 0.90 8.70 14.97
N ILE A 243 0.40 8.71 13.73
CA ILE A 243 -0.67 9.60 13.25
C ILE A 243 -1.93 9.47 14.11
N LEU A 244 -2.38 8.24 14.39
CA LEU A 244 -3.59 7.99 15.19
C LEU A 244 -3.37 8.36 16.65
N VAL A 245 -2.20 8.03 17.21
CA VAL A 245 -1.84 8.40 18.59
C VAL A 245 -1.85 9.92 18.75
N LEU A 246 -1.22 10.67 17.84
CA LEU A 246 -1.16 12.13 17.92
C LEU A 246 -2.52 12.79 17.66
N ALA A 247 -3.37 12.24 16.79
CA ALA A 247 -4.75 12.71 16.63
C ALA A 247 -5.59 12.53 17.91
N ILE A 248 -5.36 11.46 18.68
CA ILE A 248 -5.97 11.28 20.01
C ILE A 248 -5.37 12.30 21.00
N CYS A 249 -4.05 12.48 21.02
CA CYS A 249 -3.39 13.44 21.89
C CYS A 249 -3.85 14.89 21.62
N GLU A 250 -4.02 15.29 20.36
CA GLU A 250 -4.58 16.58 19.98
C GLU A 250 -6.03 16.74 20.47
N THR A 251 -6.88 15.73 20.22
CA THR A 251 -8.27 15.72 20.68
C THR A 251 -8.36 15.87 22.21
N LEU A 252 -7.47 15.22 22.96
CA LEU A 252 -7.43 15.34 24.43
C LEU A 252 -6.88 16.70 24.87
N ALA A 253 -5.83 17.23 24.23
CA ALA A 253 -5.29 18.55 24.53
C ALA A 253 -6.32 19.67 24.28
N GLN A 254 -7.18 19.53 23.26
CA GLN A 254 -8.27 20.49 22.99
C GLN A 254 -9.30 20.57 24.14
N HIS A 255 -9.41 19.54 24.98
CA HIS A 255 -10.31 19.51 26.14
C HIS A 255 -9.58 19.80 27.47
N GLU A 256 -8.37 19.26 27.66
CA GLU A 256 -7.50 19.51 28.80
C GLU A 256 -6.10 19.95 28.31
N PRO A 257 -5.86 21.25 28.08
CA PRO A 257 -4.63 21.75 27.47
C PRO A 257 -3.33 21.22 28.08
N LEU A 258 -3.24 21.16 29.42
CA LEU A 258 -1.98 20.90 30.10
C LEU A 258 -1.58 19.41 30.18
N ILE A 259 -2.45 18.48 29.75
CA ILE A 259 -2.26 17.02 29.93
C ILE A 259 -0.94 16.47 29.32
N PHE A 260 -0.45 17.09 28.24
CA PHE A 260 0.80 16.72 27.54
C PHE A 260 1.94 17.75 27.70
N PHE A 261 1.80 18.75 28.57
CA PHE A 261 2.78 19.85 28.67
C PHE A 261 4.22 19.38 28.92
N ASP A 262 4.38 18.40 29.81
CA ASP A 262 5.68 17.82 30.16
C ASP A 262 6.17 16.78 29.13
N ASN A 263 5.26 16.22 28.32
CA ASN A 263 5.55 15.23 27.27
C ASN A 263 5.87 15.86 25.90
N LEU A 264 5.91 17.20 25.81
CA LEU A 264 6.19 17.91 24.56
C LEU A 264 7.55 17.56 23.95
N SER A 265 8.56 17.20 24.75
CA SER A 265 9.86 16.73 24.27
C SER A 265 9.72 15.49 23.39
N ASP A 266 8.90 14.56 23.84
CA ASP A 266 8.79 13.19 23.30
C ASP A 266 7.94 13.23 22.03
N ILE A 267 6.87 14.02 22.06
CA ILE A 267 6.05 14.39 20.91
C ILE A 267 6.89 15.09 19.82
N THR A 268 7.76 16.05 20.20
CA THR A 268 8.69 16.70 19.26
C THR A 268 9.69 15.71 18.68
N ALA A 269 10.20 14.77 19.49
CA ALA A 269 11.15 13.75 19.04
C ALA A 269 10.53 12.76 18.06
N ALA A 270 9.26 12.40 18.23
CA ALA A 270 8.51 11.57 17.28
C ALA A 270 8.27 12.32 15.95
N CYS A 271 7.82 13.56 15.99
CA CYS A 271 7.50 14.35 14.79
C CYS A 271 8.73 14.75 13.95
N ARG A 272 9.94 14.65 14.51
CA ARG A 272 11.20 14.74 13.76
C ARG A 272 11.55 13.49 12.95
N LYS A 273 10.96 12.32 13.28
CA LYS A 273 11.16 11.07 12.53
C LYS A 273 10.25 10.98 11.31
N ASP A 274 9.07 11.56 11.40
CA ASP A 274 8.03 11.55 10.37
C ASP A 274 7.42 12.96 10.19
N PRO A 275 7.73 13.66 9.08
CA PRO A 275 7.22 14.99 8.81
C PRO A 275 5.69 15.11 8.70
N THR A 276 4.95 14.01 8.49
CA THR A 276 3.47 14.06 8.38
C THR A 276 2.80 14.38 9.72
N LEU A 277 3.48 14.09 10.84
CA LEU A 277 2.97 14.27 12.20
C LEU A 277 2.94 15.75 12.66
N PHE A 278 3.65 16.61 11.95
CA PHE A 278 3.95 18.00 12.35
C PHE A 278 2.71 18.87 12.56
N GLY A 279 1.59 18.58 11.89
CA GLY A 279 0.32 19.30 12.10
C GLY A 279 -0.24 19.09 13.52
N TYR A 280 -0.33 17.83 13.96
CA TYR A 280 -0.80 17.47 15.30
C TYR A 280 0.14 18.03 16.39
N GLU A 281 1.45 18.05 16.11
CA GLU A 281 2.48 18.62 16.98
C GLU A 281 2.26 20.12 17.27
N LEU A 282 1.75 20.87 16.27
CA LEU A 282 1.37 22.27 16.42
C LEU A 282 0.01 22.41 17.09
N GLY A 283 -0.99 21.59 16.73
CA GLY A 283 -2.33 21.60 17.35
C GLY A 283 -2.29 21.42 18.88
N ILE A 284 -1.48 20.47 19.37
CA ILE A 284 -1.24 20.28 20.81
C ILE A 284 -0.61 21.52 21.45
N ARG A 285 0.37 22.17 20.79
CA ARG A 285 0.99 23.42 21.30
C ARG A 285 0.01 24.60 21.27
N VAL A 286 -0.89 24.68 20.31
CA VAL A 286 -1.93 25.71 20.26
C VAL A 286 -2.93 25.52 21.38
N ALA A 287 -3.38 24.29 21.65
CA ALA A 287 -4.25 24.02 22.79
C ALA A 287 -3.60 24.46 24.13
N ILE A 288 -2.34 24.05 24.37
CA ILE A 288 -1.55 24.52 25.52
C ILE A 288 -1.42 26.05 25.55
N GLY A 289 -1.08 26.67 24.41
CA GLY A 289 -0.88 28.11 24.29
C GLY A 289 -2.15 28.93 24.48
N LEU A 290 -3.33 28.33 24.26
CA LEU A 290 -4.63 28.97 24.48
C LEU A 290 -5.11 28.90 25.95
N ASN A 291 -4.41 28.19 26.84
CA ASN A 291 -4.82 28.02 28.24
C ASN A 291 -4.72 29.31 29.07
N ASP A 292 -3.53 29.93 29.07
CA ASP A 292 -3.24 31.17 29.79
C ASP A 292 -2.02 31.89 29.19
N GLU A 293 -1.78 33.13 29.60
CA GLU A 293 -0.71 33.98 29.05
C GLU A 293 0.71 33.44 29.30
N LYS A 294 0.95 32.71 30.40
CA LYS A 294 2.25 32.11 30.72
C LYS A 294 2.55 30.97 29.74
N HIS A 295 1.55 30.13 29.45
CA HIS A 295 1.66 29.06 28.46
C HIS A 295 1.72 29.61 27.03
N ALA A 296 0.92 30.63 26.69
CA ALA A 296 1.00 31.36 25.43
C ALA A 296 2.43 31.88 25.16
N LYS A 297 3.03 32.56 26.14
CA LYS A 297 4.40 33.12 26.06
C LYS A 297 5.48 32.05 25.85
N LYS A 298 5.30 30.84 26.39
CA LYS A 298 6.19 29.69 26.16
C LYS A 298 5.97 29.07 24.77
N MET A 299 4.73 28.74 24.41
CA MET A 299 4.44 28.09 23.12
C MET A 299 4.80 28.99 21.92
N LEU A 300 4.50 30.29 21.99
CA LEU A 300 4.93 31.26 20.97
C LEU A 300 6.46 31.44 20.91
N TYR A 301 7.17 31.23 22.03
CA TYR A 301 8.64 31.20 22.01
C TYR A 301 9.15 29.94 21.30
N ASP A 302 8.66 28.77 21.69
CA ASP A 302 9.08 27.48 21.14
C ASP A 302 8.80 27.42 19.63
N MET A 303 7.60 27.83 19.19
CA MET A 303 7.24 27.96 17.76
C MET A 303 8.12 28.99 17.02
N SER A 304 8.51 30.10 17.67
CA SER A 304 9.44 31.07 17.07
C SER A 304 10.88 30.55 16.92
N GLN A 305 11.26 29.51 17.67
CA GLN A 305 12.52 28.79 17.45
C GLN A 305 12.38 27.70 16.38
N MET A 306 11.22 27.04 16.28
CA MET A 306 10.91 26.12 15.16
C MET A 306 11.04 26.83 13.81
N LEU A 307 10.58 28.08 13.70
CA LEU A 307 10.80 28.94 12.52
C LEU A 307 12.29 29.19 12.16
N ARG A 308 13.25 28.87 13.04
CA ARG A 308 14.70 28.96 12.76
C ARG A 308 15.34 27.62 12.40
N THR A 309 14.74 26.50 12.81
CA THR A 309 15.32 25.15 12.67
C THR A 309 14.66 24.31 11.60
N GLU A 310 13.38 24.58 11.32
CA GLU A 310 12.58 23.85 10.34
C GLU A 310 12.71 24.43 8.92
N GLU A 311 12.35 23.61 7.92
CA GLU A 311 12.35 23.99 6.51
C GLU A 311 11.29 25.06 6.18
N GLU A 312 11.58 25.93 5.20
CA GLU A 312 10.68 27.02 4.79
C GLU A 312 9.28 26.55 4.36
N ALA A 313 9.17 25.31 3.87
CA ALA A 313 7.90 24.68 3.50
C ALA A 313 6.93 24.54 4.69
N LYS A 314 7.45 24.43 5.93
CA LYS A 314 6.64 24.33 7.15
C LYS A 314 6.18 25.70 7.68
N TYR A 315 6.81 26.80 7.28
CA TYR A 315 6.53 28.15 7.81
C TYR A 315 5.07 28.59 7.68
N PRO A 316 4.33 28.37 6.57
CA PRO A 316 2.93 28.78 6.48
C PRO A 316 2.05 28.16 7.58
N LEU A 317 2.29 26.88 7.90
CA LEU A 317 1.53 26.16 8.93
C LEU A 317 1.91 26.66 10.33
N ILE A 318 3.21 26.79 10.63
CA ILE A 318 3.66 27.31 11.94
C ILE A 318 3.06 28.71 12.20
N LEU A 319 3.06 29.59 11.19
CA LEU A 319 2.52 30.95 11.33
C LEU A 319 1.00 30.96 11.50
N ALA A 320 0.26 30.13 10.76
CA ALA A 320 -1.19 30.01 10.92
C ALA A 320 -1.58 29.50 12.33
N GLU A 321 -0.85 28.51 12.85
CA GLU A 321 -1.05 27.99 14.21
C GLU A 321 -0.61 29.00 15.28
N MET A 322 0.48 29.75 15.06
CA MET A 322 0.85 30.87 15.92
C MET A 322 -0.26 31.93 15.96
N LYS A 323 -0.92 32.24 14.81
CA LYS A 323 -1.98 33.27 14.76
C LYS A 323 -3.07 32.99 15.79
N LYS A 324 -3.58 31.75 15.85
CA LYS A 324 -4.63 31.34 16.80
C LYS A 324 -4.31 31.70 18.26
N ILE A 325 -3.05 31.54 18.68
CA ILE A 325 -2.60 31.95 20.03
C ILE A 325 -2.51 33.48 20.14
N GLY A 326 -2.03 34.15 19.09
CA GLY A 326 -1.95 35.61 19.00
C GLY A 326 -3.30 36.32 19.03
N ASP A 327 -4.33 35.77 18.39
CA ASP A 327 -5.68 36.31 18.37
C ASP A 327 -6.26 36.42 19.81
N ARG A 328 -5.88 35.47 20.69
CA ARG A 328 -6.22 35.48 22.12
C ARG A 328 -5.24 36.25 22.99
N TYR A 329 -3.95 36.30 22.62
CA TYR A 329 -2.88 36.97 23.39
C TYR A 329 -2.01 37.91 22.53
N PRO A 330 -2.54 39.02 21.99
CA PRO A 330 -1.84 39.84 20.98
C PRO A 330 -0.49 40.39 21.45
N GLN A 331 -0.38 40.77 22.72
CA GLN A 331 0.85 41.32 23.30
C GLN A 331 1.99 40.27 23.32
N GLN A 332 1.66 38.99 23.48
CA GLN A 332 2.67 37.92 23.49
C GLN A 332 3.21 37.66 22.07
N ILE A 333 2.38 37.72 21.02
CA ILE A 333 2.88 37.70 19.63
C ILE A 333 3.69 38.95 19.29
N ARG A 334 3.22 40.15 19.68
CA ARG A 334 3.95 41.41 19.45
C ARG A 334 5.37 41.36 20.01
N SER A 335 5.57 40.75 21.18
CA SER A 335 6.91 40.53 21.77
C SER A 335 7.86 39.66 20.93
N ARG A 336 7.35 38.92 19.94
CA ARG A 336 8.10 38.01 19.06
C ARG A 336 8.22 38.49 17.61
N LEU A 337 7.49 39.53 17.19
CA LEU A 337 7.54 40.08 15.83
C LEU A 337 8.97 40.36 15.36
N SER A 338 9.80 41.01 16.17
CA SER A 338 11.21 41.29 15.84
C SER A 338 12.04 40.03 15.53
N THR A 339 11.70 38.89 16.16
CA THR A 339 12.32 37.59 15.91
C THR A 339 11.82 36.96 14.61
N ILE A 340 10.52 37.07 14.33
CA ILE A 340 9.88 36.53 13.12
C ILE A 340 10.36 37.31 11.88
N THR A 341 10.44 38.65 11.97
CA THR A 341 10.97 39.52 10.91
C THR A 341 12.45 39.24 10.62
N ASN A 342 13.26 38.90 11.62
CA ASN A 342 14.66 38.52 11.41
C ASN A 342 14.78 37.19 10.62
N VAL A 343 13.88 36.22 10.86
CA VAL A 343 13.77 35.00 10.03
C VAL A 343 13.34 35.35 8.60
N SER A 344 12.30 36.18 8.44
CA SER A 344 11.82 36.67 7.14
C SER A 344 12.96 37.24 6.27
N ASN A 345 13.80 38.10 6.87
CA ASN A 345 14.90 38.77 6.17
C ASN A 345 16.02 37.82 5.74
N LYS A 346 16.17 36.66 6.39
CA LYS A 346 17.14 35.62 6.00
C LYS A 346 16.58 34.65 4.95
N ALA A 347 15.32 34.22 5.13
CA ALA A 347 14.66 33.23 4.28
C ALA A 347 14.05 33.82 2.98
N ARG A 348 13.80 35.14 2.92
CA ARG A 348 13.00 35.81 1.85
C ARG A 348 11.59 35.25 1.68
N SER A 349 11.10 34.39 2.58
CA SER A 349 9.82 33.70 2.46
C SER A 349 8.64 34.69 2.26
N ARG A 350 7.63 34.26 1.49
CA ARG A 350 6.42 35.06 1.21
C ARG A 350 5.39 34.95 2.33
N SER A 351 5.24 33.78 2.95
CA SER A 351 4.25 33.55 4.02
C SER A 351 4.58 34.37 5.27
N VAL A 352 5.86 34.45 5.66
CA VAL A 352 6.30 35.27 6.80
C VAL A 352 6.00 36.75 6.57
N ARG A 353 6.17 37.25 5.33
CA ARG A 353 5.85 38.64 4.97
C ARG A 353 4.35 38.93 4.94
N ALA A 354 3.54 37.99 4.44
CA ALA A 354 2.09 38.10 4.47
C ALA A 354 1.57 38.14 5.93
N PHE A 355 2.06 37.23 6.78
CA PHE A 355 1.70 37.18 8.21
C PHE A 355 2.04 38.46 8.99
N ILE A 356 3.20 39.07 8.74
CA ILE A 356 3.56 40.35 9.35
C ILE A 356 2.59 41.45 8.91
N SER A 357 2.30 41.55 7.60
CA SER A 357 1.39 42.57 7.06
C SER A 357 -0.07 42.40 7.49
N ASP A 358 -0.49 41.17 7.79
CA ASP A 358 -1.82 40.85 8.34
C ASP A 358 -1.95 41.36 9.78
N LEU A 359 -0.96 41.06 10.64
CA LEU A 359 -0.89 41.58 12.01
C LEU A 359 -0.79 43.12 12.06
N ASP A 360 -0.09 43.74 11.11
CA ASP A 360 0.00 45.20 11.01
C ASP A 360 -1.32 45.86 10.54
N LEU A 361 -2.14 45.15 9.75
CA LEU A 361 -3.48 45.60 9.36
C LEU A 361 -4.48 45.45 10.54
N GLU A 362 -4.35 44.39 11.33
CA GLU A 362 -5.10 44.22 12.58
C GLU A 362 -4.71 45.26 13.64
N ASN A 363 -3.42 45.62 13.75
CA ASN A 363 -2.96 46.73 14.60
C ASN A 363 -3.69 48.05 14.24
N TYR A 364 -3.79 48.38 12.96
CA TYR A 364 -4.51 49.58 12.49
C TYR A 364 -6.00 49.53 12.89
N THR A 365 -6.63 48.36 12.72
CA THR A 365 -8.06 48.13 13.01
C THR A 365 -8.38 48.17 14.51
N GLN A 366 -7.47 47.67 15.36
CA GLN A 366 -7.64 47.70 16.83
C GLN A 366 -7.40 49.10 17.41
N ASN A 367 -6.44 49.86 16.88
CA ASN A 367 -6.21 51.24 17.33
C ASN A 367 -7.44 52.12 17.07
N ILE A 368 -8.11 51.97 15.91
CA ILE A 368 -9.36 52.69 15.60
C ILE A 368 -10.45 52.39 16.65
N LYS A 369 -10.64 51.13 17.04
CA LYS A 369 -11.64 50.74 18.05
C LYS A 369 -11.35 51.31 19.44
N ASN A 370 -10.07 51.37 19.81
CA ASN A 370 -9.65 51.90 21.10
C ASN A 370 -9.72 53.44 21.16
N SER A 371 -9.57 54.14 20.02
CA SER A 371 -9.70 55.60 19.95
C SER A 371 -11.14 56.12 19.95
N THR A 372 -12.16 55.25 19.87
CA THR A 372 -13.58 55.62 19.91
C THR A 372 -14.25 55.39 21.27
N ALA A 373 -13.47 55.40 22.37
CA ALA A 373 -13.93 54.96 23.69
C ALA A 373 -13.56 55.91 24.86
N GLU A 374 -13.33 57.20 24.60
CA GLU A 374 -13.18 58.24 25.62
C GLU A 374 -13.95 59.52 25.21
N GLU A 375 -15.06 59.82 25.89
CA GLU A 375 -15.71 61.13 25.89
C GLU A 375 -15.22 61.97 27.08
N PRO A 376 -14.96 63.27 26.87
CA PRO A 376 -15.23 64.28 27.89
C PRO A 376 -16.17 65.39 27.38
N THR A 377 -16.80 66.10 28.32
CA THR A 377 -17.98 66.96 28.09
C THR A 377 -17.69 68.45 27.98
N SER A 378 -18.69 69.18 27.47
CA SER A 378 -19.05 70.59 27.74
C SER A 378 -18.07 71.72 27.37
N ASP A 379 -18.53 72.59 26.45
CA ASP A 379 -18.68 74.05 26.55
C ASP A 379 -17.47 74.91 27.02
N ASP A 380 -17.13 76.05 26.41
CA ASP A 380 -18.02 77.14 25.96
C ASP A 380 -17.42 77.98 24.77
N VAL A 381 -17.95 79.19 24.51
CA VAL A 381 -18.03 79.84 23.18
C VAL A 381 -17.09 81.05 22.91
N MET A 382 -16.78 81.24 21.60
CA MET A 382 -16.33 82.45 20.85
C MET A 382 -14.84 82.85 20.73
N GLU A 383 -14.40 82.84 19.45
CA GLU A 383 -13.62 83.86 18.69
C GLU A 383 -12.23 84.35 19.21
N ASN A 384 -11.18 84.51 18.37
CA ASN A 384 -11.24 84.98 16.97
C ASN A 384 -10.01 84.59 16.07
N ASN A 385 -10.22 84.72 14.75
CA ASN A 385 -9.28 84.88 13.63
C ASN A 385 -8.21 83.82 13.20
N GLU A 386 -8.44 83.34 11.96
CA GLU A 386 -7.51 83.27 10.79
C GLU A 386 -6.50 82.12 10.53
N GLN A 387 -6.79 81.42 9.41
CA GLN A 387 -5.90 80.93 8.35
C GLN A 387 -4.77 79.90 8.66
N ILE A 388 -4.99 78.61 8.29
CA ILE A 388 -4.28 77.88 7.19
C ILE A 388 -4.63 76.36 7.13
N GLN A 389 -4.98 75.88 5.92
CA GLN A 389 -4.94 74.51 5.37
C GLN A 389 -5.13 73.25 6.26
N GLN A 390 -6.20 72.45 6.00
CA GLN A 390 -6.08 70.99 5.71
C GLN A 390 -7.37 70.28 5.21
N SER A 391 -7.17 69.10 4.60
CA SER A 391 -8.04 67.89 4.47
C SER A 391 -9.54 67.93 4.09
N ARG A 392 -9.81 67.43 2.85
CA ARG A 392 -10.74 66.33 2.45
C ARG A 392 -12.25 66.27 2.85
N THR A 393 -13.02 65.73 1.87
CA THR A 393 -14.29 64.96 1.99
C THR A 393 -15.55 65.73 2.44
N THR A 394 -16.81 65.27 2.24
CA THR A 394 -17.39 63.93 1.94
C THR A 394 -18.70 64.08 1.09
N PRO A 395 -19.41 63.01 0.62
CA PRO A 395 -20.75 63.13 0.00
C PRO A 395 -21.85 63.27 1.06
N PRO A 396 -23.15 63.09 0.75
CA PRO A 396 -23.81 61.87 1.27
C PRO A 396 -25.03 61.31 0.49
N ILE A 397 -25.62 60.28 1.11
CA ILE A 397 -27.00 59.73 0.99
C ILE A 397 -27.16 58.46 0.13
N LYS A 398 -28.03 57.58 0.65
CA LYS A 398 -28.27 56.17 0.31
C LYS A 398 -29.68 56.03 -0.27
N GLU A 399 -29.96 54.89 -0.90
CA GLU A 399 -31.12 54.09 -0.48
C GLU A 399 -30.91 52.60 -0.83
N GLU A 400 -31.57 51.70 -0.08
CA GLU A 400 -31.52 50.26 -0.28
C GLU A 400 -32.88 49.76 -0.79
N THR A 401 -32.93 48.81 -1.74
CA THR A 401 -34.09 47.92 -1.84
C THR A 401 -33.77 46.58 -2.49
N LYS A 402 -34.54 45.56 -2.11
CA LYS A 402 -34.35 44.14 -2.42
C LYS A 402 -34.84 43.78 -3.83
N ASN A 403 -34.18 42.85 -4.52
CA ASN A 403 -34.68 41.46 -4.71
C ASN A 403 -33.93 40.66 -5.80
N VAL A 404 -34.15 39.34 -5.78
CA VAL A 404 -33.62 38.36 -6.74
C VAL A 404 -34.67 38.04 -7.82
N THR A 405 -34.25 38.00 -9.09
CA THR A 405 -34.76 37.02 -10.09
C THR A 405 -33.74 36.83 -11.22
N ALA A 406 -33.87 35.76 -11.99
CA ALA A 406 -32.92 35.36 -13.04
C ALA A 406 -33.52 35.46 -14.44
N ALA A 407 -32.67 35.48 -15.48
CA ALA A 407 -32.62 34.42 -16.51
C ALA A 407 -31.86 34.85 -17.78
N LYS A 408 -31.10 33.89 -18.36
CA LYS A 408 -30.93 33.68 -19.83
C LYS A 408 -30.20 34.78 -20.67
N SER A 409 -29.60 34.48 -21.82
CA SER A 409 -29.23 33.19 -22.45
C SER A 409 -28.21 33.37 -23.59
N ASP A 410 -27.86 32.25 -24.23
CA ASP A 410 -27.49 32.08 -25.65
C ASP A 410 -26.02 32.08 -26.10
N GLU A 411 -25.80 31.21 -27.09
CA GLU A 411 -24.55 30.88 -27.77
C GLU A 411 -24.46 31.60 -29.13
N ILE A 412 -23.26 31.68 -29.73
CA ILE A 412 -22.98 31.76 -31.19
C ILE A 412 -21.44 31.78 -31.32
N GLN A 413 -20.78 30.75 -31.86
CA GLN A 413 -20.55 30.43 -33.28
C GLN A 413 -19.75 31.49 -34.09
N ASN A 414 -18.55 31.08 -34.57
CA ASN A 414 -17.91 31.37 -35.89
C ASN A 414 -16.39 31.06 -35.81
N GLY A 415 -15.67 30.70 -36.88
CA GLY A 415 -16.09 30.36 -38.26
C GLY A 415 -14.93 30.42 -39.28
N ASN A 416 -15.02 29.61 -40.35
CA ASN A 416 -14.16 29.55 -41.58
C ASN A 416 -12.75 28.92 -41.44
N MET A 417 -12.17 28.12 -42.37
CA MET A 417 -12.25 27.92 -43.85
C MET A 417 -11.42 28.92 -44.70
N THR A 418 -10.78 28.60 -45.84
CA THR A 418 -10.63 27.36 -46.67
C THR A 418 -9.11 26.99 -46.79
N ASN A 419 -8.46 26.28 -47.75
CA ASN A 419 -8.73 25.56 -49.03
C ASN A 419 -7.50 24.61 -49.33
N GLY A 420 -7.40 23.77 -50.38
CA GLY A 420 -8.35 23.37 -51.43
C GLY A 420 -7.80 22.34 -52.48
N ILE A 421 -8.66 21.40 -52.88
CA ILE A 421 -9.05 21.04 -54.29
C ILE A 421 -8.13 20.18 -55.22
N LYS A 422 -8.77 19.15 -55.83
CA LYS A 422 -8.44 18.24 -56.99
C LYS A 422 -8.13 16.77 -56.64
N GLU A 423 -8.92 15.74 -57.01
CA GLU A 423 -9.48 15.26 -58.33
C GLU A 423 -8.46 14.42 -59.14
N ASN A 424 -8.71 13.23 -59.70
CA ASN A 424 -9.89 12.32 -59.81
C ASN A 424 -9.44 10.83 -59.70
N GLY A 425 -10.30 9.86 -59.38
CA GLY A 425 -10.92 8.91 -60.36
C GLY A 425 -10.09 7.60 -60.50
N GLU A 426 -10.63 6.37 -60.60
CA GLU A 426 -12.00 5.87 -60.77
C GLU A 426 -12.27 4.65 -59.83
N ILE A 427 -13.52 4.16 -59.73
CA ILE A 427 -13.94 3.03 -58.88
C ILE A 427 -14.96 2.17 -59.65
N GLU A 428 -14.79 0.83 -59.61
CA GLU A 428 -15.80 -0.27 -59.63
C GLU A 428 -15.10 -1.59 -60.07
N HIS A 429 -15.41 -2.81 -59.62
CA HIS A 429 -16.36 -3.32 -58.60
C HIS A 429 -15.67 -4.47 -57.81
N GLY A 430 -16.21 -4.83 -56.63
CA GLY A 430 -15.98 -6.15 -56.01
C GLY A 430 -15.99 -6.17 -54.49
N GLU A 431 -16.99 -6.84 -53.89
CA GLU A 431 -16.89 -7.34 -52.50
C GLU A 431 -15.89 -8.51 -52.44
N PRO A 432 -15.23 -8.73 -51.29
CA PRO A 432 -15.60 -9.93 -50.52
C PRO A 432 -15.51 -9.78 -48.99
N SER A 433 -15.86 -10.86 -48.30
CA SER A 433 -16.05 -10.97 -46.85
C SER A 433 -14.81 -11.37 -46.04
N HIS A 434 -14.88 -11.06 -44.73
CA HIS A 434 -14.21 -11.74 -43.59
C HIS A 434 -12.66 -11.78 -43.44
N SER A 435 -12.25 -11.62 -42.16
CA SER A 435 -11.10 -12.27 -41.49
C SER A 435 -9.66 -11.79 -41.73
N MET A 436 -9.06 -11.20 -40.68
CA MET A 436 -7.69 -11.38 -40.14
C MET A 436 -7.66 -10.58 -38.81
N ARG A 437 -7.28 -11.06 -37.61
CA ARG A 437 -6.33 -12.09 -37.12
C ARG A 437 -4.85 -11.77 -37.39
N SER A 438 -4.33 -10.81 -36.63
CA SER A 438 -2.91 -10.43 -36.58
C SER A 438 -2.12 -11.31 -35.60
N SER A 439 -1.58 -12.43 -36.09
CA SER A 439 -0.89 -13.43 -35.27
C SER A 439 0.35 -12.88 -34.54
N LEU A 440 0.30 -12.81 -33.21
CA LEU A 440 1.45 -12.44 -32.38
C LEU A 440 2.38 -13.64 -32.16
N SER A 441 3.52 -13.67 -32.84
CA SER A 441 4.53 -14.73 -32.66
C SER A 441 5.36 -14.55 -31.38
N ASN A 442 5.69 -15.65 -30.70
CA ASN A 442 6.44 -15.69 -29.44
C ASN A 442 7.95 -15.29 -29.56
N ALA A 443 8.35 -14.54 -30.59
CA ALA A 443 9.74 -14.27 -30.90
C ALA A 443 10.46 -13.37 -29.87
N SER A 444 9.75 -12.41 -29.29
CA SER A 444 10.32 -11.31 -28.47
C SER A 444 10.87 -11.70 -27.09
N LEU A 445 10.77 -12.97 -26.68
CA LEU A 445 11.38 -13.50 -25.45
C LEU A 445 12.59 -14.42 -25.71
N ASN A 446 12.70 -15.03 -26.90
CA ASN A 446 13.78 -15.99 -27.21
C ASN A 446 14.89 -15.39 -28.11
N SER A 447 14.69 -14.20 -28.69
CA SER A 447 15.58 -13.63 -29.72
C SER A 447 16.93 -13.09 -29.24
N VAL A 448 17.34 -13.33 -27.99
CA VAL A 448 18.60 -12.84 -27.40
C VAL A 448 19.70 -13.93 -27.38
N ILE A 449 19.34 -15.21 -27.50
CA ILE A 449 20.25 -16.34 -27.32
C ILE A 449 21.20 -16.58 -28.52
N HIS A 450 20.85 -16.11 -29.72
CA HIS A 450 21.67 -16.29 -30.93
C HIS A 450 21.87 -15.00 -31.73
N ALA A 451 22.75 -14.12 -31.23
CA ALA A 451 23.44 -13.15 -32.07
C ALA A 451 24.62 -13.83 -32.79
N LYS A 452 24.66 -13.78 -34.13
CA LYS A 452 25.80 -14.32 -34.92
C LYS A 452 27.09 -13.59 -34.58
N GLU A 453 28.16 -14.35 -34.39
CA GLU A 453 29.50 -13.81 -34.17
C GLU A 453 30.01 -13.03 -35.41
N PRO A 454 30.60 -11.83 -35.23
CA PRO A 454 31.43 -11.23 -36.27
C PRO A 454 32.77 -11.97 -36.35
N LYS A 455 33.18 -12.38 -37.55
CA LYS A 455 34.50 -12.98 -37.77
C LYS A 455 35.59 -11.95 -37.45
N ILE A 456 36.38 -12.20 -36.42
CA ILE A 456 37.61 -11.45 -36.14
C ILE A 456 38.76 -12.16 -36.86
N ALA A 457 39.57 -11.41 -37.60
CA ALA A 457 40.74 -11.94 -38.27
C ALA A 457 41.86 -12.25 -37.26
N SER A 458 42.59 -13.32 -37.51
CA SER A 458 43.89 -13.55 -36.85
C SER A 458 44.86 -12.42 -37.21
N ASN A 459 45.62 -11.91 -36.23
CA ASN A 459 47.03 -11.62 -36.42
C ASN A 459 47.80 -11.51 -35.10
N THR A 460 49.09 -11.75 -35.21
CA THR A 460 50.15 -11.78 -34.20
C THR A 460 50.21 -10.57 -33.27
N ALA A 461 50.57 -10.81 -32.01
CA ALA A 461 50.99 -9.77 -31.07
C ALA A 461 52.38 -9.20 -31.42
N PRO A 462 52.64 -7.93 -31.07
CA PRO A 462 53.96 -7.42 -30.73
C PRO A 462 54.10 -7.27 -29.20
N GLU A 463 55.22 -7.71 -28.64
CA GLU A 463 55.64 -7.33 -27.28
C GLU A 463 56.35 -5.98 -27.35
N GLU A 464 55.97 -4.99 -26.52
CA GLU A 464 56.92 -4.09 -25.82
C GLU A 464 56.25 -3.12 -24.82
N ALA A 465 56.85 -3.02 -23.64
CA ALA A 465 56.81 -1.95 -22.63
C ALA A 465 55.59 -0.98 -22.54
N ASN A 466 54.56 -1.42 -21.80
CA ASN A 466 53.96 -0.67 -20.67
C ASN A 466 53.92 0.87 -20.74
N SER A 467 53.05 1.40 -21.59
CA SER A 467 52.03 2.32 -21.07
C SER A 467 50.66 1.93 -21.66
N LEU A 468 49.66 1.71 -20.81
CA LEU A 468 48.31 1.44 -21.30
C LEU A 468 47.73 2.72 -21.89
N ASP A 469 47.67 2.79 -23.22
CA ASP A 469 47.01 3.88 -23.91
C ASP A 469 45.56 4.02 -23.44
N LEU A 470 45.24 5.23 -23.02
CA LEU A 470 43.93 5.63 -22.55
C LEU A 470 42.86 5.46 -23.65
N ASN A 471 43.21 5.52 -24.94
CA ASN A 471 42.25 5.26 -26.01
C ASN A 471 41.95 3.77 -26.15
N SER A 472 42.96 2.89 -26.12
CA SER A 472 42.77 1.43 -26.01
C SER A 472 41.89 1.04 -24.81
N ILE A 473 42.11 1.63 -23.62
CA ILE A 473 41.21 1.44 -22.46
C ILE A 473 39.77 1.90 -22.78
N LYS A 474 39.59 3.10 -23.35
CA LYS A 474 38.26 3.62 -23.71
C LYS A 474 37.53 2.74 -24.72
N ILE A 475 38.23 2.21 -25.73
CA ILE A 475 37.69 1.30 -26.74
C ILE A 475 37.20 0.02 -26.06
N PHE A 476 38.08 -0.68 -25.35
CA PHE A 476 37.78 -1.91 -24.61
C PHE A 476 36.61 -1.75 -23.63
N VAL A 477 36.53 -0.63 -22.90
CA VAL A 477 35.40 -0.33 -22.01
C VAL A 477 34.12 -0.07 -22.80
N SER A 478 34.19 0.59 -23.96
CA SER A 478 33.02 0.87 -24.81
C SER A 478 32.46 -0.35 -25.55
N GLU A 479 33.28 -1.38 -25.74
CA GLU A 479 32.88 -2.70 -26.24
C GLU A 479 32.36 -3.56 -25.10
N THR A 480 33.15 -3.75 -24.03
CA THR A 480 32.82 -4.61 -22.90
C THR A 480 31.57 -4.13 -22.15
N VAL A 481 31.25 -2.83 -22.13
CA VAL A 481 30.00 -2.33 -21.51
C VAL A 481 28.73 -2.79 -22.23
N GLN A 482 28.83 -3.24 -23.49
CA GLN A 482 27.70 -3.86 -24.20
C GLN A 482 27.43 -5.30 -23.69
N SER A 483 28.44 -5.94 -23.10
CA SER A 483 28.33 -7.29 -22.52
C SER A 483 28.11 -7.28 -21.01
N LEU A 484 28.79 -6.41 -20.27
CA LEU A 484 28.84 -6.38 -18.80
C LEU A 484 28.45 -4.99 -18.27
N PRO A 485 27.73 -4.90 -17.14
CA PRO A 485 27.44 -3.63 -16.47
C PRO A 485 28.67 -3.03 -15.77
N ILE A 486 28.77 -1.70 -15.75
CA ILE A 486 29.81 -1.00 -14.97
C ILE A 486 29.48 -1.10 -13.49
N LEU A 487 30.39 -1.70 -12.72
CA LEU A 487 30.28 -1.88 -11.28
C LEU A 487 30.21 -0.54 -10.53
N ARG A 488 29.14 -0.32 -9.75
CA ARG A 488 28.89 0.95 -9.04
C ARG A 488 29.69 1.05 -7.74
N ALA A 489 29.74 -0.05 -7.00
CA ALA A 489 30.46 -0.25 -5.75
C ALA A 489 30.59 -1.77 -5.49
N PHE A 490 31.29 -2.16 -4.44
CA PHE A 490 31.31 -3.53 -3.93
C PHE A 490 31.30 -3.48 -2.39
N SER A 491 30.83 -4.55 -1.75
CA SER A 491 30.90 -4.76 -0.30
C SER A 491 31.37 -6.19 -0.01
N ARG A 492 31.83 -6.45 1.22
CA ARG A 492 32.08 -7.82 1.71
C ARG A 492 30.80 -8.32 2.39
N SER A 493 30.52 -9.62 2.35
CA SER A 493 29.51 -10.20 3.23
C SER A 493 29.87 -9.96 4.70
N SER A 494 28.87 -9.67 5.52
CA SER A 494 29.02 -9.58 6.99
C SER A 494 28.97 -10.96 7.66
N TYR A 495 28.51 -12.00 6.96
CA TYR A 495 28.23 -13.33 7.52
C TYR A 495 28.64 -14.46 6.57
N GLY A 496 29.12 -15.57 7.15
CA GLY A 496 29.57 -16.76 6.43
C GLY A 496 31.02 -16.66 5.93
N GLU A 497 31.34 -17.42 4.89
CA GLU A 497 32.57 -17.24 4.11
C GLU A 497 32.67 -15.78 3.59
N PRO A 498 33.88 -15.22 3.44
CA PRO A 498 34.09 -13.80 3.14
C PRO A 498 33.84 -13.42 1.66
N GLU A 499 32.66 -13.75 1.14
CA GLU A 499 32.21 -13.42 -0.20
C GLU A 499 32.22 -11.90 -0.49
N ILE A 500 32.38 -11.53 -1.76
CA ILE A 500 32.23 -10.15 -2.24
C ILE A 500 30.90 -10.01 -2.96
N ILE A 501 30.19 -8.93 -2.63
CA ILE A 501 28.91 -8.54 -3.20
C ILE A 501 29.14 -7.33 -4.09
N LEU A 502 28.84 -7.49 -5.37
CA LEU A 502 28.89 -6.48 -6.41
C LEU A 502 27.61 -5.66 -6.43
N HIS A 503 27.73 -4.34 -6.48
CA HIS A 503 26.58 -3.43 -6.55
C HIS A 503 26.51 -2.79 -7.93
N PHE A 504 25.42 -3.02 -8.65
CA PHE A 504 25.09 -2.30 -9.89
C PHE A 504 23.94 -1.30 -9.64
N LYS A 505 23.70 -0.37 -10.57
CA LYS A 505 22.59 0.61 -10.45
C LYS A 505 21.93 0.88 -11.79
N CYS A 506 20.67 1.32 -11.76
CA CYS A 506 20.09 1.95 -12.94
C CYS A 506 20.76 3.32 -13.20
N THR A 507 21.13 3.59 -14.45
CA THR A 507 21.74 4.86 -14.86
C THR A 507 20.74 5.92 -15.31
N LYS A 508 19.44 5.58 -15.39
CA LYS A 508 18.30 6.49 -15.69
C LYS A 508 17.35 6.54 -14.48
N ARG A 509 16.76 7.70 -14.22
CA ARG A 509 15.87 7.96 -13.07
C ARG A 509 14.48 8.40 -13.53
N ASN A 510 13.73 7.48 -14.13
CA ASN A 510 12.30 7.70 -14.37
C ASN A 510 11.53 7.64 -13.03
N PRO A 511 10.36 8.30 -12.94
CA PRO A 511 9.30 7.88 -12.01
C PRO A 511 9.07 6.36 -12.16
N GLY A 512 8.93 5.64 -11.04
CA GLY A 512 8.83 4.18 -11.05
C GLY A 512 10.13 3.40 -11.28
N CYS A 513 11.30 4.05 -11.35
CA CYS A 513 12.59 3.34 -11.46
C CYS A 513 12.85 2.40 -10.27
N MET A 514 12.86 1.09 -10.53
CA MET A 514 12.93 0.02 -9.51
C MET A 514 14.20 0.04 -8.66
N PHE A 515 15.27 0.67 -9.17
CA PHE A 515 16.57 0.81 -8.50
C PHE A 515 16.88 2.30 -8.22
N ASN A 516 15.84 3.10 -7.94
CA ASN A 516 16.03 4.46 -7.46
C ASN A 516 16.48 4.44 -5.98
N GLY A 517 17.74 4.76 -5.74
CA GLY A 517 18.34 4.74 -4.39
C GLY A 517 18.75 3.34 -3.87
N LYS A 518 18.39 2.27 -4.59
CA LYS A 518 18.78 0.88 -4.33
C LYS A 518 19.84 0.40 -5.34
N HIS A 519 20.53 -0.70 -5.03
CA HIS A 519 21.42 -1.38 -5.96
C HIS A 519 20.79 -2.66 -6.50
N PHE A 520 21.43 -3.23 -7.52
CA PHE A 520 21.28 -4.64 -7.85
C PHE A 520 22.53 -5.36 -7.33
N SER A 521 22.36 -6.14 -6.28
CA SER A 521 23.41 -6.87 -5.57
C SER A 521 23.66 -8.26 -6.19
N VAL A 522 24.92 -8.65 -6.39
CA VAL A 522 25.32 -9.96 -6.95
C VAL A 522 26.49 -10.52 -6.14
N LYS A 523 26.43 -11.78 -5.69
CA LYS A 523 27.60 -12.47 -5.13
C LYS A 523 28.53 -12.89 -6.27
N THR A 524 29.85 -12.73 -6.11
CA THR A 524 30.82 -13.08 -7.16
C THR A 524 31.96 -13.98 -6.69
N SER A 525 32.40 -14.88 -7.56
CA SER A 525 33.71 -15.54 -7.47
C SER A 525 34.78 -14.82 -8.30
N GLN A 526 34.38 -14.16 -9.40
CA GLN A 526 35.27 -13.52 -10.39
C GLN A 526 35.79 -12.14 -9.92
N VAL A 527 36.25 -12.08 -8.67
CA VAL A 527 36.64 -10.84 -7.97
C VAL A 527 37.73 -10.08 -8.72
N THR A 528 38.77 -10.78 -9.16
CA THR A 528 39.94 -10.17 -9.82
C THR A 528 39.55 -9.56 -11.15
N GLU A 529 38.67 -10.23 -11.89
CA GLU A 529 38.19 -9.90 -13.22
C GLU A 529 37.25 -8.69 -13.16
N TRP A 530 36.38 -8.65 -12.15
CA TRP A 530 35.58 -7.49 -11.82
C TRP A 530 36.43 -6.27 -11.40
N MET A 531 37.55 -6.47 -10.71
CA MET A 531 38.49 -5.39 -10.38
C MET A 531 39.26 -4.89 -11.61
N LYS A 532 39.79 -5.78 -12.46
CA LYS A 532 40.40 -5.45 -13.77
C LYS A 532 39.48 -4.55 -14.61
N TYR A 533 38.25 -5.01 -14.85
CA TYR A 533 37.26 -4.27 -15.62
C TYR A 533 36.87 -2.93 -14.96
N SER A 534 36.72 -2.90 -13.64
CA SER A 534 36.40 -1.67 -12.90
C SER A 534 37.53 -0.64 -12.94
N PHE A 535 38.79 -1.06 -12.87
CA PHE A 535 39.95 -0.19 -13.03
C PHE A 535 40.01 0.43 -14.43
N CYS A 536 39.80 -0.37 -15.48
CA CYS A 536 39.62 0.13 -16.85
C CYS A 536 38.46 1.13 -16.96
N ALA A 537 37.30 0.84 -16.37
CA ALA A 537 36.15 1.74 -16.37
C ALA A 537 36.40 3.05 -15.60
N MET A 538 37.20 3.02 -14.53
CA MET A 538 37.63 4.22 -13.80
C MET A 538 38.62 5.06 -14.64
N LYS A 539 39.67 4.45 -15.21
CA LYS A 539 40.61 5.14 -16.12
C LYS A 539 39.90 5.76 -17.34
N ALA A 540 38.90 5.08 -17.91
CA ALA A 540 38.08 5.59 -18.99
C ALA A 540 37.10 6.74 -18.59
N GLY A 541 37.06 7.14 -17.31
CA GLY A 541 36.12 8.16 -16.80
C GLY A 541 34.66 7.69 -16.77
N ARG A 542 34.41 6.37 -16.85
CA ARG A 542 33.07 5.76 -16.87
C ARG A 542 32.58 5.29 -15.50
N ALA A 543 33.49 5.13 -14.53
CA ALA A 543 33.19 4.76 -13.14
C ALA A 543 33.80 5.76 -12.15
N ASN A 544 33.09 6.04 -11.05
CA ASN A 544 33.51 6.96 -9.99
C ASN A 544 33.33 6.33 -8.61
N TRP A 545 34.38 5.70 -8.09
CA TRP A 545 34.39 5.07 -6.77
C TRP A 545 34.95 6.04 -5.72
N LYS A 546 34.37 6.00 -4.51
CA LYS A 546 34.91 6.65 -3.31
C LYS A 546 34.97 5.58 -2.23
N GLN A 547 36.16 5.30 -1.72
CA GLN A 547 36.39 4.27 -0.71
C GLN A 547 37.02 4.94 0.52
N ASN A 548 36.38 4.82 1.69
CA ASN A 548 36.87 5.37 2.96
C ASN A 548 37.31 6.85 2.88
N GLY A 549 36.54 7.68 2.15
CA GLY A 549 36.83 9.10 1.92
C GLY A 549 37.85 9.41 0.80
N LYS A 550 38.64 8.43 0.36
CA LYS A 550 39.65 8.59 -0.70
C LYS A 550 39.02 8.86 -2.07
N SER A 551 39.76 9.58 -2.92
CA SER A 551 39.32 9.96 -4.27
C SER A 551 39.49 8.83 -5.29
N SER A 552 38.74 8.85 -6.40
CA SER A 552 38.88 7.86 -7.49
C SER A 552 40.34 7.73 -7.95
N ASN A 553 41.08 8.84 -8.05
CA ASN A 553 42.46 8.87 -8.52
C ASN A 553 43.43 8.16 -7.56
N GLU A 554 43.13 8.19 -6.27
CA GLU A 554 43.93 7.52 -5.23
C GLU A 554 43.63 6.01 -5.20
N VAL A 555 42.37 5.62 -5.43
CA VAL A 555 41.98 4.22 -5.64
C VAL A 555 42.66 3.66 -6.90
N ILE A 556 42.63 4.39 -8.03
CA ILE A 556 43.31 4.00 -9.28
C ILE A 556 44.80 3.74 -9.03
N LYS A 557 45.53 4.66 -8.38
CA LYS A 557 46.97 4.48 -8.11
C LYS A 557 47.30 3.22 -7.32
N ASN A 558 46.44 2.80 -6.39
CA ASN A 558 46.66 1.57 -5.62
C ASN A 558 46.43 0.31 -6.47
N PHE A 559 45.42 0.30 -7.34
CA PHE A 559 45.17 -0.81 -8.28
C PHE A 559 46.23 -0.87 -9.40
N GLU A 560 46.76 0.27 -9.83
CA GLU A 560 47.80 0.37 -10.87
C GLU A 560 49.12 -0.31 -10.48
N VAL A 561 49.39 -0.45 -9.19
CA VAL A 561 50.54 -1.21 -8.64
C VAL A 561 50.24 -2.71 -8.47
N ALA A 562 48.96 -3.09 -8.47
CA ALA A 562 48.50 -4.46 -8.14
C ALA A 562 48.01 -5.27 -9.35
N VAL A 563 47.78 -4.65 -10.51
CA VAL A 563 47.15 -5.27 -11.68
C VAL A 563 48.10 -5.21 -12.89
N ASN A 564 48.82 -6.32 -13.11
CA ASN A 564 49.81 -6.45 -14.21
C ASN A 564 49.17 -6.35 -15.61
N ASP A 565 47.98 -6.91 -15.79
CA ASP A 565 47.14 -6.73 -16.98
C ASP A 565 45.69 -6.42 -16.53
N PRO A 566 45.16 -5.22 -16.84
CA PRO A 566 43.80 -4.82 -16.49
C PRO A 566 42.76 -5.12 -17.57
N PHE A 567 43.15 -5.69 -18.71
CA PHE A 567 42.19 -6.18 -19.69
C PHE A 567 41.64 -7.54 -19.25
N ILE A 568 40.34 -7.78 -19.51
CA ILE A 568 39.74 -9.10 -19.34
C ILE A 568 39.73 -9.82 -20.69
N THR A 569 40.14 -11.07 -20.68
CA THR A 569 40.09 -11.99 -21.82
C THR A 569 38.65 -12.29 -22.24
N ALA A 570 38.50 -12.91 -23.41
CA ALA A 570 37.20 -13.41 -23.87
C ALA A 570 36.64 -14.55 -22.98
N GLN A 571 37.50 -15.26 -22.24
CA GLN A 571 37.12 -16.31 -21.29
C GLN A 571 36.51 -15.70 -20.03
N GLU A 572 37.27 -14.85 -19.33
CA GLU A 572 36.82 -14.15 -18.11
C GLU A 572 35.53 -13.35 -18.37
N ARG A 573 35.45 -12.65 -19.50
CA ARG A 573 34.23 -11.91 -19.92
C ARG A 573 32.99 -12.80 -20.04
N ARG A 574 33.16 -14.08 -20.39
CA ARG A 574 32.05 -15.04 -20.51
C ARG A 574 31.63 -15.56 -19.15
N GLU A 575 32.59 -15.92 -18.30
CA GLU A 575 32.33 -16.39 -16.93
C GLU A 575 31.63 -15.29 -16.09
N MET A 576 32.09 -14.04 -16.18
CA MET A 576 31.42 -12.87 -15.59
C MET A 576 30.03 -12.62 -16.18
N ARG A 577 29.77 -13.05 -17.43
CA ARG A 577 28.43 -12.98 -18.04
C ARG A 577 27.55 -14.10 -17.50
N GLU A 578 28.06 -15.31 -17.37
CA GLU A 578 27.34 -16.49 -16.89
C GLU A 578 26.91 -16.29 -15.42
N GLU A 579 27.81 -15.79 -14.56
CA GLU A 579 27.51 -15.34 -13.19
C GLU A 579 26.34 -14.33 -13.14
N LEU A 580 26.25 -13.41 -14.11
CA LEU A 580 25.16 -12.45 -14.24
C LEU A 580 23.88 -13.00 -14.89
N VAL A 581 23.96 -14.11 -15.62
CA VAL A 581 22.77 -14.85 -16.09
C VAL A 581 22.16 -15.62 -14.93
N ASP A 582 22.98 -16.32 -14.14
CA ASP A 582 22.54 -17.08 -12.97
C ASP A 582 21.95 -16.16 -11.88
N ASN A 583 22.53 -14.98 -11.69
CA ASN A 583 21.99 -13.91 -10.84
C ASN A 583 20.89 -13.07 -11.53
N ARG A 584 20.39 -13.48 -12.71
CA ARG A 584 19.20 -12.92 -13.39
C ARG A 584 19.29 -11.43 -13.77
N PHE A 585 20.51 -10.88 -13.86
CA PHE A 585 20.74 -9.45 -14.12
C PHE A 585 20.12 -8.99 -15.45
N TYR A 586 20.29 -9.78 -16.51
CA TYR A 586 19.82 -9.44 -17.86
C TYR A 586 18.29 -9.52 -18.04
N GLU A 587 17.57 -10.14 -17.10
CA GLU A 587 16.10 -10.07 -17.04
C GLU A 587 15.64 -8.72 -16.46
N ALA A 588 16.35 -8.22 -15.44
CA ALA A 588 16.05 -6.95 -14.78
C ALA A 588 16.63 -5.72 -15.49
N PHE A 589 17.69 -5.88 -16.29
CA PHE A 589 18.43 -4.79 -16.94
C PHE A 589 18.61 -4.98 -18.45
N GLN A 590 18.47 -3.89 -19.19
CA GLN A 590 18.63 -3.82 -20.64
C GLN A 590 19.68 -2.76 -21.02
N PHE A 591 20.52 -3.07 -21.99
CA PHE A 591 21.56 -2.16 -22.47
C PHE A 591 20.98 -1.15 -23.48
N ASN A 592 21.04 0.14 -23.15
CA ASN A 592 20.69 1.20 -24.08
C ASN A 592 21.90 1.52 -24.98
N LYS A 593 21.80 1.14 -26.26
CA LYS A 593 22.87 1.32 -27.26
C LYS A 593 23.25 2.79 -27.47
N THR A 594 22.27 3.70 -27.53
CA THR A 594 22.48 5.14 -27.76
C THR A 594 23.32 5.78 -26.66
N ASN A 595 22.93 5.56 -25.40
CA ASN A 595 23.58 6.15 -24.23
C ASN A 595 24.70 5.25 -23.65
N LYS A 596 25.04 4.15 -24.35
CA LYS A 596 26.05 3.12 -24.00
C LYS A 596 26.04 2.73 -22.52
N SER A 597 24.84 2.54 -21.96
CA SER A 597 24.61 2.40 -20.51
C SER A 597 23.44 1.46 -20.19
N TRP A 598 23.48 0.82 -19.01
CA TRP A 598 22.46 -0.12 -18.55
C TRP A 598 21.33 0.57 -17.77
N TYR A 599 20.10 0.28 -18.16
CA TYR A 599 18.87 0.71 -17.49
C TYR A 599 18.10 -0.51 -16.99
N CYS A 600 17.33 -0.37 -15.91
CA CYS A 600 16.40 -1.43 -15.51
C CYS A 600 15.24 -1.49 -16.50
N PHE A 601 14.56 -2.64 -16.60
CA PHE A 601 13.49 -2.90 -17.57
C PHE A 601 12.49 -1.74 -17.67
N ILE A 602 12.00 -1.26 -16.52
CA ILE A 602 11.03 -0.16 -16.39
C ILE A 602 11.57 1.17 -16.93
N CYS A 603 12.85 1.47 -16.71
CA CYS A 603 13.50 2.66 -17.28
C CYS A 603 13.73 2.56 -18.80
N SER A 604 13.82 1.34 -19.36
CA SER A 604 13.91 1.10 -20.80
C SER A 604 12.55 1.06 -21.50
N ASN A 605 11.49 0.66 -20.79
CA ASN A 605 10.13 0.47 -21.32
C ASN A 605 9.15 1.36 -20.53
N PRO A 606 9.16 2.70 -20.72
CA PRO A 606 8.37 3.63 -19.90
C PRO A 606 6.85 3.38 -20.01
N ASP A 607 6.36 3.01 -21.19
CA ASP A 607 4.94 2.73 -21.43
C ASP A 607 4.45 1.53 -20.57
N LYS A 608 5.32 0.54 -20.35
CA LYS A 608 5.07 -0.59 -19.44
C LYS A 608 5.26 -0.24 -17.96
N ALA A 609 5.86 0.92 -17.65
CA ALA A 609 5.98 1.40 -16.28
C ALA A 609 4.62 1.87 -15.76
N GLU A 610 3.90 2.67 -16.55
CA GLU A 610 2.60 3.24 -16.18
C GLU A 610 1.53 2.16 -15.96
N GLU A 611 1.61 1.05 -16.71
CA GLU A 611 0.72 -0.11 -16.51
C GLU A 611 1.01 -0.94 -15.25
N LEU A 612 2.30 -1.14 -14.91
CA LEU A 612 2.74 -2.18 -13.97
C LEU A 612 3.31 -1.63 -12.65
N VAL A 613 3.66 -0.35 -12.58
CA VAL A 613 4.28 0.25 -11.39
C VAL A 613 3.32 1.26 -10.76
N ARG A 614 2.92 0.98 -9.51
CA ARG A 614 2.12 1.89 -8.68
C ARG A 614 2.90 2.21 -7.42
N ASP A 615 3.01 3.49 -7.08
CA ASP A 615 3.72 3.99 -5.89
C ASP A 615 5.16 3.47 -5.73
N GLY A 616 5.82 3.16 -6.86
CA GLY A 616 7.19 2.63 -6.90
C GLY A 616 7.32 1.11 -6.71
N ILE A 617 6.22 0.38 -6.65
CA ILE A 617 6.14 -1.09 -6.49
C ILE A 617 5.54 -1.70 -7.76
N ILE A 618 6.02 -2.88 -8.18
CA ILE A 618 5.35 -3.65 -9.25
C ILE A 618 4.06 -4.23 -8.68
N TRP A 619 2.92 -3.81 -9.22
CA TRP A 619 1.61 -4.21 -8.74
C TRP A 619 0.77 -4.70 -9.91
N PHE A 620 0.17 -5.89 -9.75
CA PHE A 620 -0.71 -6.47 -10.75
C PHE A 620 -1.73 -7.38 -10.08
N ALA A 621 -2.99 -7.32 -10.50
CA ALA A 621 -4.07 -8.08 -9.88
C ALA A 621 -5.16 -8.43 -10.90
N GLY A 622 -5.85 -9.56 -10.68
CA GLY A 622 -6.91 -10.04 -11.58
C GLY A 622 -7.26 -11.50 -11.36
N LYS A 623 -8.26 -11.97 -12.11
CA LYS A 623 -8.67 -13.38 -12.09
C LYS A 623 -7.71 -14.24 -12.92
N LEU A 624 -7.41 -15.43 -12.43
CA LEU A 624 -6.70 -16.49 -13.15
C LEU A 624 -7.31 -17.84 -12.83
N ARG A 625 -7.25 -18.78 -13.77
CA ARG A 625 -7.65 -20.17 -13.57
C ARG A 625 -6.44 -21.01 -13.19
N LYS A 626 -6.45 -21.59 -11.99
CA LYS A 626 -5.38 -22.44 -11.45
C LYS A 626 -5.71 -23.91 -11.65
N LYS A 627 -4.83 -24.66 -12.30
CA LYS A 627 -5.03 -26.11 -12.49
C LYS A 627 -4.93 -26.85 -11.15
N GLY A 628 -5.77 -27.88 -10.96
CA GLY A 628 -5.69 -28.77 -9.80
C GLY A 628 -4.37 -29.56 -9.71
N HIS A 629 -4.06 -30.08 -8.52
CA HIS A 629 -2.90 -30.94 -8.30
C HIS A 629 -3.08 -32.32 -9.00
N ASN A 630 -1.97 -33.01 -9.30
CA ASN A 630 -1.88 -34.37 -9.85
C ASN A 630 -2.96 -34.76 -10.89
N PHE A 631 -2.67 -34.56 -12.17
CA PHE A 631 -3.45 -35.03 -13.33
C PHE A 631 -4.90 -34.53 -13.45
N SER A 632 -5.38 -33.73 -12.51
CA SER A 632 -6.70 -33.09 -12.58
C SER A 632 -6.88 -32.28 -13.87
N HIS A 633 -7.97 -32.54 -14.60
CA HIS A 633 -8.42 -31.71 -15.72
C HIS A 633 -9.13 -30.42 -15.26
N PHE A 634 -9.43 -30.30 -13.96
CA PHE A 634 -10.22 -29.21 -13.40
C PHE A 634 -9.39 -27.94 -13.16
N TRP A 635 -9.97 -26.82 -13.58
CA TRP A 635 -9.43 -25.48 -13.43
C TRP A 635 -10.26 -24.72 -12.40
N HIS A 636 -9.60 -24.13 -11.40
CA HIS A 636 -10.23 -23.40 -10.31
C HIS A 636 -10.01 -21.91 -10.53
N GLU A 637 -11.08 -21.13 -10.67
CA GLU A 637 -10.95 -19.67 -10.74
C GLU A 637 -10.51 -19.12 -9.38
N ARG A 638 -9.52 -18.22 -9.41
CA ARG A 638 -8.86 -17.64 -8.24
C ARG A 638 -8.52 -16.20 -8.56
N PHE A 639 -8.70 -15.30 -7.59
CA PHE A 639 -8.19 -13.95 -7.72
C PHE A 639 -6.73 -13.94 -7.24
N PHE A 640 -5.84 -13.41 -8.08
CA PHE A 640 -4.41 -13.24 -7.78
C PHE A 640 -4.10 -11.76 -7.57
N THR A 641 -3.24 -11.49 -6.60
CA THR A 641 -2.66 -10.17 -6.34
C THR A 641 -1.15 -10.32 -6.17
N LEU A 642 -0.39 -9.58 -6.97
CA LEU A 642 1.04 -9.39 -6.82
C LEU A 642 1.30 -8.21 -5.87
N THR A 643 1.97 -8.48 -4.75
CA THR A 643 2.46 -7.46 -3.81
C THR A 643 3.97 -7.24 -4.01
N GLN A 644 4.59 -6.43 -3.14
CA GLN A 644 6.05 -6.24 -3.15
C GLN A 644 6.85 -7.53 -2.83
N ASP A 645 6.28 -8.44 -2.02
CA ASP A 645 7.00 -9.59 -1.46
C ASP A 645 6.40 -10.95 -1.82
N SER A 646 5.15 -10.98 -2.29
CA SER A 646 4.38 -12.21 -2.46
C SER A 646 3.38 -12.17 -3.63
N LEU A 647 3.21 -13.33 -4.27
CA LEU A 647 2.10 -13.63 -5.16
C LEU A 647 1.01 -14.32 -4.32
N VAL A 648 -0.05 -13.57 -4.00
CA VAL A 648 -1.17 -14.04 -3.18
C VAL A 648 -2.28 -14.54 -4.09
N ASN A 649 -2.80 -15.76 -3.86
CA ASN A 649 -4.05 -16.21 -4.49
C ASN A 649 -5.11 -16.55 -3.45
N ARG A 650 -6.35 -16.08 -3.68
CA ARG A 650 -7.53 -16.30 -2.84
C ARG A 650 -8.64 -16.99 -3.65
N LYS A 651 -9.48 -17.81 -3.02
CA LYS A 651 -10.76 -18.22 -3.62
C LYS A 651 -11.64 -16.97 -3.66
N GLU A 652 -12.38 -16.75 -4.74
CA GLU A 652 -13.28 -15.60 -4.78
C GLU A 652 -14.34 -15.78 -3.69
N ASN A 653 -14.51 -14.75 -2.84
CA ASN A 653 -15.33 -14.73 -1.62
C ASN A 653 -14.79 -15.50 -0.39
N ASP A 654 -13.59 -16.08 -0.44
CA ASP A 654 -12.91 -16.61 0.74
C ASP A 654 -11.58 -15.89 1.05
N ASP A 655 -11.49 -15.40 2.27
CA ASP A 655 -10.33 -14.72 2.84
C ASP A 655 -9.58 -15.62 3.84
N THR A 656 -9.99 -16.88 3.97
CA THR A 656 -9.29 -17.91 4.76
C THR A 656 -8.50 -18.88 3.88
N ASP A 657 -9.00 -19.31 2.72
CA ASP A 657 -8.21 -19.97 1.67
C ASP A 657 -7.34 -18.97 0.86
N VAL A 658 -6.47 -18.25 1.59
CA VAL A 658 -5.44 -17.36 1.06
C VAL A 658 -4.11 -18.11 1.02
N LYS A 659 -3.62 -18.37 -0.18
CA LYS A 659 -2.37 -19.12 -0.43
C LYS A 659 -1.30 -18.17 -0.95
N THR A 660 -0.47 -17.70 -0.03
CA THR A 660 0.71 -16.86 -0.31
C THR A 660 1.82 -17.68 -0.97
N THR A 661 2.53 -17.09 -1.93
CA THR A 661 3.81 -17.62 -2.47
C THR A 661 4.80 -16.46 -2.47
N TYR A 662 5.86 -16.53 -1.66
CA TYR A 662 6.83 -15.43 -1.59
C TYR A 662 7.63 -15.33 -2.89
N LEU A 663 7.83 -14.11 -3.37
CA LEU A 663 8.48 -13.83 -4.65
C LEU A 663 9.97 -14.19 -4.67
N LYS A 664 10.60 -14.18 -3.49
CA LYS A 664 11.97 -14.69 -3.28
C LYS A 664 12.10 -16.18 -3.59
N ASP A 665 11.05 -16.97 -3.34
CA ASP A 665 11.05 -18.44 -3.46
C ASP A 665 10.65 -18.91 -4.88
N ILE A 666 10.38 -17.98 -5.81
CA ILE A 666 10.08 -18.28 -7.21
C ILE A 666 11.40 -18.50 -7.98
N LEU A 667 11.63 -19.75 -8.39
CA LEU A 667 12.79 -20.14 -9.19
C LEU A 667 12.65 -19.74 -10.66
N ALA A 668 11.44 -19.86 -11.21
CA ALA A 668 11.18 -19.56 -12.62
C ALA A 668 9.70 -19.23 -12.87
N ILE A 669 9.45 -18.35 -13.83
CA ILE A 669 8.13 -18.13 -14.42
C ILE A 669 8.25 -18.05 -15.95
N ARG A 670 7.37 -18.75 -16.67
CA ARG A 670 7.33 -18.74 -18.14
C ARG A 670 5.95 -19.08 -18.69
N LEU A 671 5.68 -18.72 -19.94
CA LEU A 671 4.59 -19.32 -20.72
C LEU A 671 4.78 -20.85 -20.79
N ALA A 672 3.67 -21.59 -20.85
CA ALA A 672 3.70 -23.03 -21.07
C ALA A 672 4.10 -23.37 -22.52
N ASP A 673 4.65 -24.55 -22.74
CA ASP A 673 5.18 -24.96 -24.06
C ASP A 673 4.08 -25.12 -25.14
N ASN A 674 2.82 -25.20 -24.70
CA ASN A 674 1.62 -25.22 -25.54
C ASN A 674 0.78 -23.93 -25.41
N ALA A 675 1.37 -22.80 -25.02
CA ALA A 675 0.66 -21.53 -24.89
C ALA A 675 0.41 -20.88 -26.26
N ASN A 676 -0.84 -20.51 -26.54
CA ASN A 676 -1.28 -19.82 -27.75
C ASN A 676 -2.54 -18.97 -27.47
N GLU A 677 -3.09 -18.31 -28.50
CA GLU A 677 -4.27 -17.44 -28.38
C GLU A 677 -5.45 -18.14 -27.67
N ASP A 678 -5.74 -19.39 -28.03
CA ASP A 678 -6.85 -20.18 -27.45
C ASP A 678 -6.51 -20.77 -26.05
N ASN A 679 -5.22 -20.94 -25.74
CA ASN A 679 -4.71 -21.56 -24.52
C ASN A 679 -3.63 -20.68 -23.83
N PRO A 680 -4.01 -19.52 -23.24
CA PRO A 680 -3.09 -18.57 -22.62
C PRO A 680 -2.61 -19.05 -21.24
N VAL A 681 -1.71 -20.04 -21.23
CA VAL A 681 -1.24 -20.74 -20.02
C VAL A 681 0.21 -20.38 -19.70
N PHE A 682 0.50 -20.16 -18.42
CA PHE A 682 1.84 -19.94 -17.90
C PHE A 682 2.07 -20.76 -16.61
N ILE A 683 3.34 -20.91 -16.24
CA ILE A 683 3.80 -21.77 -15.16
C ILE A 683 4.69 -20.95 -14.22
N VAL A 684 4.36 -20.97 -12.93
CA VAL A 684 5.18 -20.41 -11.84
C VAL A 684 5.78 -21.57 -11.05
N LYS A 685 7.10 -21.62 -10.90
CA LYS A 685 7.81 -22.67 -10.16
C LYS A 685 8.48 -22.11 -8.90
N THR A 686 8.28 -22.79 -7.78
CA THR A 686 9.13 -22.70 -6.58
C THR A 686 9.79 -24.07 -6.35
N GLU A 687 10.65 -24.20 -5.34
CA GLU A 687 11.25 -25.50 -4.96
C GLU A 687 10.18 -26.56 -4.64
N GLU A 688 9.23 -26.24 -3.77
CA GLU A 688 8.19 -27.17 -3.32
C GLU A 688 7.13 -27.54 -4.37
N LYS A 689 6.85 -26.64 -5.34
CA LYS A 689 5.59 -26.68 -6.11
C LYS A 689 5.66 -25.94 -7.45
N SER A 690 4.95 -26.47 -8.45
CA SER A 690 4.68 -25.80 -9.72
C SER A 690 3.20 -25.44 -9.84
N MET A 691 2.90 -24.17 -10.07
CA MET A 691 1.54 -23.68 -10.33
C MET A 691 1.34 -23.47 -11.83
N ILE A 692 0.35 -24.13 -12.42
CA ILE A 692 -0.07 -23.92 -13.81
C ILE A 692 -1.31 -23.02 -13.79
N LEU A 693 -1.19 -21.85 -14.44
CA LEU A 693 -2.17 -20.77 -14.41
C LEU A 693 -2.60 -20.43 -15.84
N ARG A 694 -3.89 -20.19 -16.05
CA ARG A 694 -4.46 -19.73 -17.33
C ARG A 694 -5.07 -18.35 -17.16
N ALA A 695 -4.73 -17.44 -18.06
CA ALA A 695 -5.32 -16.10 -18.16
C ALA A 695 -6.60 -16.12 -19.01
N GLU A 696 -7.20 -14.94 -19.19
CA GLU A 696 -8.28 -14.71 -20.15
C GLU A 696 -7.73 -14.72 -21.59
N ASP A 697 -6.66 -13.97 -21.85
CA ASP A 697 -5.97 -13.91 -23.15
C ASP A 697 -4.43 -13.97 -23.03
N MET A 698 -3.73 -14.00 -24.17
CA MET A 698 -2.27 -14.02 -24.25
C MET A 698 -1.60 -12.69 -23.83
N ILE A 699 -2.29 -11.56 -23.89
CA ILE A 699 -1.76 -10.25 -23.48
C ILE A 699 -1.67 -10.22 -21.95
N ILE A 700 -2.74 -10.60 -21.27
CA ILE A 700 -2.85 -10.73 -19.82
C ILE A 700 -1.90 -11.82 -19.31
N ALA A 701 -1.75 -12.95 -20.01
CA ALA A 701 -0.73 -13.96 -19.67
C ALA A 701 0.71 -13.39 -19.73
N ASN A 702 1.06 -12.66 -20.80
CA ASN A 702 2.38 -12.04 -20.91
C ASN A 702 2.61 -10.94 -19.85
N ARG A 703 1.59 -10.16 -19.49
CA ARG A 703 1.66 -9.15 -18.42
C ARG A 703 1.86 -9.80 -17.04
N TRP A 704 1.16 -10.89 -16.74
CA TRP A 704 1.39 -11.69 -15.52
C TRP A 704 2.80 -12.28 -15.46
N VAL A 705 3.27 -12.89 -16.55
CA VAL A 705 4.63 -13.41 -16.64
C VAL A 705 5.64 -12.30 -16.36
N LEU A 706 5.55 -11.17 -17.07
CA LEU A 706 6.47 -10.04 -16.91
C LEU A 706 6.47 -9.44 -15.49
N ALA A 707 5.29 -9.17 -14.94
CA ALA A 707 5.16 -8.52 -13.63
C ALA A 707 5.71 -9.38 -12.50
N VAL A 708 5.30 -10.66 -12.42
CA VAL A 708 5.78 -11.59 -11.39
C VAL A 708 7.27 -11.88 -11.56
N ASN A 709 7.78 -11.92 -12.81
CA ASN A 709 9.20 -12.15 -13.07
C ASN A 709 10.08 -11.02 -12.52
N LEU A 710 9.76 -9.77 -12.86
CA LEU A 710 10.50 -8.61 -12.38
C LEU A 710 10.39 -8.45 -10.85
N ALA A 711 9.20 -8.70 -10.29
CA ALA A 711 8.99 -8.62 -8.84
C ALA A 711 9.72 -9.73 -8.07
N SER A 712 9.79 -10.95 -8.63
CA SER A 712 10.63 -12.05 -8.13
C SER A 712 12.11 -11.66 -8.06
N ILE A 713 12.67 -11.11 -9.14
CA ILE A 713 14.07 -10.68 -9.16
C ILE A 713 14.33 -9.59 -8.11
N ILE A 714 13.42 -8.61 -7.97
CA ILE A 714 13.54 -7.54 -6.98
C ILE A 714 13.47 -8.08 -5.54
N ALA A 715 12.60 -9.05 -5.27
CA ALA A 715 12.48 -9.68 -3.95
C ALA A 715 13.71 -10.55 -3.60
N GLN A 716 14.24 -11.31 -4.57
CA GLN A 716 15.48 -12.08 -4.43
C GLN A 716 16.67 -11.14 -4.15
N ASN A 717 16.76 -10.03 -4.88
CA ASN A 717 17.84 -9.07 -4.72
C ASN A 717 17.77 -8.33 -3.37
N GLN A 718 16.57 -7.95 -2.91
CA GLN A 718 16.37 -7.37 -1.58
C GLN A 718 16.67 -8.38 -0.46
N ALA A 719 16.40 -9.68 -0.65
CA ALA A 719 16.78 -10.71 0.33
C ALA A 719 18.31 -10.85 0.48
N LEU A 720 19.10 -10.60 -0.57
CA LEU A 720 20.57 -10.54 -0.48
C LEU A 720 21.06 -9.30 0.30
N GLU A 721 20.34 -8.18 0.25
CA GLU A 721 20.67 -6.96 1.03
C GLU A 721 20.12 -6.98 2.47
N LEU A 722 19.14 -7.85 2.76
CA LEU A 722 18.42 -7.95 4.04
C LEU A 722 18.70 -9.24 4.83
N ALA A 723 19.66 -10.06 4.40
CA ALA A 723 20.25 -11.08 5.26
C ALA A 723 20.70 -10.46 6.59
N PRO A 724 20.56 -11.15 7.75
CA PRO A 724 20.70 -10.55 9.07
C PRO A 724 22.04 -9.81 9.23
N ARG A 725 21.99 -8.66 9.91
CA ARG A 725 23.10 -7.72 10.14
C ARG A 725 23.60 -7.73 11.58
#